data_AF-U3AFT4-F1
#
_entry.id   AF-U3AFT4-F1
#
_cell.length_a   1.000
_cell.length_b   1.000
_cell.length_c   1.000
_cell.angle_alpha   90.00
_cell.angle_beta   90.00
_cell.angle_gamma   90.00
#
_symmetry.space_group_name_H-M   'P 1'
#
loop_
_entity.id
_entity.type
_entity.pdbx_description
1 polymer ?
#
loop_
_entity_poly.entity_id
_entity_poly.type
_entity_poly.pdbx_seq_one_letter_code
_entity_poly.pdbx_strand_id
1 'polypeptide(L)'
;MLAVHRRVRLFETRLHRGVAAGSGLARRATVSLTALAEARGLAQHGGAPIADVVANRHVALVTNRNVLSLERAAFGSADPLGVSATRRAAVTVAGRDLLVGAETAVGEANGTGADAAGRLLSRLEPGTANPQPVPLAPAADDALVAFAGDGGADSLDGVIRRAYAVDVRLVVADSTEGDAPDPTLPDGYARIESATRTLRYHYQRHRAVVIVGARPVSGGALPTPTDGRAWVRSSAVRDAIDDALGRHLALRAIHGTIDDGSFVLHPDVPASRRRAVVAALARTHAALRNVTAHAERRAFLDGDPLASLPASIDATVDRMPASPTVDERAAALARETYADRVRALVASRRSTLAAAQASLRDRLAAHNVSVTPPPVAGPDAPPIPMRVSADPAYLSLARVTPDDAPVEASDYPLAARNVNLFTVPSADVVERVLTLLATGETDPVSYASAAATLRAAERAGADRATLRRDVRDATGTARETMNDVLSAHTGLSAADRGRALDAAFARWPTPATRALAVANGSLPAAVAAAAAREGADRRGFLAARLQHAVRARRAAGDLTIHGSRVDPVRSAVRSAVATAAADATQTAAEAALERSTLALLPSGLPILPLPGQWYVTANAWEIAARGGYARFEVDAPLGRPGVAGGTLRYVRADAPVTLDVDGDGRADPLGVDTALGFDYRTGVVAVVPPGPRGVGDVGRMVEVSPGWGASGE
;
A
#
# COMPACT_ATOMS: atom_id res chain seq x y z
N MET A 1 38.26 -26.23 32.29
CA MET A 1 38.45 -24.77 32.30
C MET A 1 38.31 -24.14 30.91
N LEU A 2 39.19 -24.48 29.93
CA LEU A 2 39.13 -23.91 28.58
C LEU A 2 37.77 -24.05 27.87
N ALA A 3 37.08 -25.18 28.04
CA ALA A 3 35.75 -25.39 27.47
C ALA A 3 34.69 -24.43 28.05
N VAL A 4 34.69 -24.19 29.37
CA VAL A 4 33.76 -23.26 30.04
C VAL A 4 34.06 -21.82 29.61
N HIS A 5 35.33 -21.42 29.63
CA HIS A 5 35.74 -20.10 29.17
C HIS A 5 35.31 -19.83 27.71
N ARG A 6 35.54 -20.79 26.79
CA ARG A 6 35.09 -20.66 25.39
C ARG A 6 33.57 -20.52 25.27
N ARG A 7 32.79 -21.22 26.09
CA ARG A 7 31.31 -21.11 26.08
C ARG A 7 30.85 -19.77 26.63
N VAL A 8 31.46 -19.27 27.71
CA VAL A 8 31.14 -17.94 28.24
C VAL A 8 31.52 -16.84 27.25
N ARG A 9 32.71 -16.91 26.63
CA ARG A 9 33.10 -15.98 25.57
C ARG A 9 32.19 -16.04 24.35
N LEU A 10 31.72 -17.22 23.97
CA LEU A 10 30.74 -17.38 22.89
C LEU A 10 29.39 -16.74 23.28
N PHE A 11 28.94 -16.92 24.52
CA PHE A 11 27.73 -16.29 25.03
C PHE A 11 27.84 -14.76 25.00
N GLU A 12 28.91 -14.20 25.56
CA GLU A 12 29.22 -12.76 25.53
C GLU A 12 29.28 -12.21 24.10
N THR A 13 29.97 -12.92 23.20
CA THR A 13 30.01 -12.54 21.78
C THR A 13 28.62 -12.49 21.17
N ARG A 14 27.74 -13.45 21.49
CA ARG A 14 26.36 -13.50 20.99
C ARG A 14 25.46 -12.44 21.63
N LEU A 15 25.75 -12.00 22.85
CA LEU A 15 25.06 -10.89 23.51
C LEU A 15 25.30 -9.56 22.78
N HIS A 16 26.56 -9.27 22.40
CA HIS A 16 26.94 -8.03 21.70
C HIS A 16 26.76 -8.05 20.17
N ARG A 17 26.47 -9.22 19.60
CA ARG A 17 26.41 -9.36 18.14
C ARG A 17 25.20 -8.60 17.57
N GLY A 18 25.50 -7.63 16.70
CA GLY A 18 24.48 -6.89 15.96
C GLY A 18 23.63 -7.75 15.02
N VAL A 19 22.48 -7.23 14.59
CA VAL A 19 21.45 -7.97 13.83
C VAL A 19 22.00 -8.63 12.56
N ALA A 20 22.82 -7.90 11.80
CA ALA A 20 23.42 -8.35 10.55
C ALA A 20 24.65 -9.27 10.73
N ALA A 21 25.31 -9.22 11.89
CA ALA A 21 26.59 -9.89 12.14
C ALA A 21 26.48 -11.40 12.46
N GLY A 22 25.26 -11.96 12.51
CA GLY A 22 24.99 -13.39 12.70
C GLY A 22 24.00 -13.68 13.83
N SER A 23 23.94 -14.93 14.29
CA SER A 23 23.05 -15.35 15.38
C SER A 23 23.49 -14.71 16.72
N GLY A 24 22.63 -13.90 17.32
CA GLY A 24 22.91 -13.14 18.54
C GLY A 24 21.63 -12.57 19.17
N LEU A 25 21.78 -11.83 20.27
CA LEU A 25 20.67 -11.24 21.02
C LEU A 25 19.84 -10.31 20.14
N ALA A 26 20.51 -9.39 19.42
CA ALA A 26 19.86 -8.41 18.56
C ALA A 26 18.93 -9.08 17.54
N ARG A 27 19.44 -10.06 16.78
CA ARG A 27 18.67 -10.81 15.76
C ARG A 27 17.46 -11.54 16.36
N ARG A 28 17.63 -12.20 17.51
CA ARG A 28 16.54 -12.91 18.19
C ARG A 28 15.48 -11.94 18.71
N ALA A 29 15.90 -10.78 19.22
CA ALA A 29 15.02 -9.71 19.61
C ALA A 29 14.24 -9.17 18.40
N THR A 30 14.89 -8.92 17.26
CA THR A 30 14.24 -8.52 15.99
C THR A 30 13.10 -9.47 15.63
N VAL A 31 13.39 -10.78 15.54
CA VAL A 31 12.40 -11.79 15.12
C VAL A 31 11.22 -11.83 16.10
N SER A 32 11.51 -11.82 17.41
CA SER A 32 10.49 -11.88 18.44
C SER A 32 9.60 -10.63 18.46
N LEU A 33 10.20 -9.44 18.30
CA LEU A 33 9.48 -8.17 18.28
C LEU A 33 8.70 -7.99 16.98
N THR A 34 9.20 -8.45 15.83
CA THR A 34 8.42 -8.45 14.57
C THR A 34 7.18 -9.30 14.68
N ALA A 35 7.29 -10.53 15.22
CA ALA A 35 6.12 -11.38 15.43
C ALA A 35 5.11 -10.74 16.40
N LEU A 36 5.60 -10.11 17.48
CA LEU A 36 4.77 -9.40 18.43
C LEU A 36 4.09 -8.17 17.80
N ALA A 37 4.82 -7.37 17.03
CA ALA A 37 4.32 -6.16 16.38
C ALA A 37 3.28 -6.49 15.30
N GLU A 38 3.46 -7.55 14.53
CA GLU A 38 2.46 -8.00 13.56
C GLU A 38 1.18 -8.52 14.24
N ALA A 39 1.33 -9.33 15.29
CA ALA A 39 0.19 -9.86 16.04
C ALA A 39 -0.63 -8.73 16.68
N ARG A 40 0.04 -7.83 17.39
CA ARG A 40 -0.59 -6.68 18.04
C ARG A 40 -1.10 -5.66 17.03
N GLY A 41 -0.39 -5.42 15.95
CA GLY A 41 -0.82 -4.54 14.88
C GLY A 41 -2.09 -5.03 14.21
N LEU A 42 -2.19 -6.34 13.92
CA LEU A 42 -3.41 -6.96 13.41
C LEU A 42 -4.58 -6.82 14.38
N ALA A 43 -4.34 -7.04 15.68
CA ALA A 43 -5.36 -6.86 16.71
C ALA A 43 -5.82 -5.39 16.75
N GLN A 44 -4.88 -4.43 16.77
CA GLN A 44 -5.17 -2.99 16.77
C GLN A 44 -6.01 -2.59 15.55
N HIS A 45 -5.60 -3.04 14.36
CA HIS A 45 -6.34 -2.87 13.13
C HIS A 45 -7.76 -3.43 13.22
N GLY A 46 -7.88 -4.64 13.78
CA GLY A 46 -9.14 -5.39 13.89
C GLY A 46 -10.14 -4.81 14.89
N GLY A 47 -9.74 -3.88 15.76
CA GLY A 47 -10.66 -3.44 16.81
C GLY A 47 -10.01 -3.22 18.16
N ALA A 48 -8.92 -3.96 18.40
CA ALA A 48 -8.42 -4.19 19.74
C ALA A 48 -7.92 -2.89 20.35
N PRO A 49 -8.09 -2.77 21.67
CA PRO A 49 -7.78 -1.57 22.41
C PRO A 49 -6.27 -1.31 22.62
N ILE A 50 -5.47 -1.30 21.55
CA ILE A 50 -4.01 -1.23 21.65
C ILE A 50 -3.55 0.20 21.38
N ALA A 51 -2.99 0.85 22.41
CA ALA A 51 -2.38 2.17 22.29
C ALA A 51 -0.96 2.08 21.73
N ASP A 52 -0.12 1.19 22.29
CA ASP A 52 1.25 0.96 21.83
C ASP A 52 1.38 -0.48 21.32
N VAL A 53 1.74 -0.62 20.05
CA VAL A 53 2.00 -1.92 19.41
C VAL A 53 3.34 -2.45 19.91
N VAL A 54 4.36 -1.60 19.97
CA VAL A 54 5.65 -1.91 20.57
C VAL A 54 5.92 -0.87 21.66
N ALA A 55 6.33 -1.33 22.84
CA ALA A 55 6.60 -0.47 23.99
C ALA A 55 7.82 -0.99 24.74
N ASN A 56 8.46 -0.17 25.56
CA ASN A 56 9.66 -0.57 26.30
C ASN A 56 9.44 -1.83 27.15
N ARG A 57 8.23 -2.03 27.71
CA ARG A 57 7.85 -3.26 28.41
C ARG A 57 7.95 -4.53 27.55
N HIS A 58 7.62 -4.44 26.25
CA HIS A 58 7.77 -5.53 25.30
C HIS A 58 9.24 -5.79 24.99
N VAL A 59 10.03 -4.71 24.82
CA VAL A 59 11.48 -4.79 24.62
C VAL A 59 12.15 -5.49 25.80
N ALA A 60 11.79 -5.14 27.04
CA ALA A 60 12.32 -5.77 28.25
C ALA A 60 11.99 -7.26 28.34
N LEU A 61 10.72 -7.62 28.10
CA LEU A 61 10.28 -9.01 28.09
C LEU A 61 11.01 -9.84 27.02
N VAL A 62 11.08 -9.32 25.79
CA VAL A 62 11.75 -10.00 24.67
C VAL A 62 13.25 -10.12 24.92
N THR A 63 13.89 -9.09 25.47
CA THR A 63 15.33 -9.10 25.79
C THR A 63 15.64 -10.20 26.80
N ASN A 64 14.97 -10.20 27.96
CA ASN A 64 15.17 -11.22 29.00
C ASN A 64 14.92 -12.63 28.46
N ARG A 65 13.83 -12.85 27.71
CA ARG A 65 13.54 -14.16 27.09
C ARG A 65 14.66 -14.63 26.16
N ASN A 66 15.24 -13.73 25.37
CA ASN A 66 16.27 -14.07 24.40
C ASN A 66 17.65 -14.25 25.02
N VAL A 67 17.97 -13.53 26.11
CA VAL A 67 19.17 -13.79 26.92
C VAL A 67 19.11 -15.20 27.52
N LEU A 68 18.01 -15.58 28.16
CA LEU A 68 17.81 -16.96 28.67
C LEU A 68 17.83 -18.02 27.55
N SER A 69 17.41 -17.66 26.34
CA SER A 69 17.54 -18.55 25.19
C SER A 69 18.99 -18.72 24.74
N LEU A 70 19.81 -17.67 24.85
CA LEU A 70 21.24 -17.74 24.55
C LEU A 70 21.99 -18.53 25.63
N GLU A 71 21.59 -18.42 26.90
CA GLU A 71 22.13 -19.25 27.99
C GLU A 71 21.88 -20.73 27.70
N ARG A 72 20.63 -21.12 27.44
CA ARG A 72 20.29 -22.51 27.06
C ARG A 72 21.11 -23.01 25.88
N ALA A 73 21.33 -22.15 24.88
CA ALA A 73 22.12 -22.50 23.70
C ALA A 73 23.63 -22.60 23.98
N ALA A 74 24.15 -21.87 24.96
CA ALA A 74 25.57 -21.88 25.32
C ALA A 74 25.91 -22.95 26.36
N PHE A 75 25.05 -23.11 27.37
CA PHE A 75 25.31 -23.81 28.63
C PHE A 75 24.34 -24.98 28.91
N GLY A 76 23.37 -25.24 28.02
CA GLY A 76 22.39 -26.33 28.17
C GLY A 76 21.30 -26.09 29.21
N SER A 77 21.45 -25.05 30.02
CA SER A 77 20.46 -24.55 30.97
C SER A 77 20.40 -23.02 30.90
N ALA A 78 19.41 -22.44 31.54
CA ALA A 78 19.33 -21.01 31.82
C ALA A 78 19.14 -20.82 33.32
N ASP A 79 19.40 -19.61 33.82
CA ASP A 79 19.13 -19.27 35.21
C ASP A 79 17.65 -19.58 35.57
N PRO A 80 17.39 -20.50 36.52
CA PRO A 80 16.03 -20.87 36.91
C PRO A 80 15.25 -19.71 37.54
N LEU A 81 15.92 -18.79 38.23
CA LEU A 81 15.28 -17.60 38.80
C LEU A 81 14.87 -16.64 37.69
N GLY A 82 15.74 -16.40 36.70
CA GLY A 82 15.43 -15.59 35.53
C GLY A 82 14.32 -16.16 34.66
N VAL A 83 14.25 -17.49 34.48
CA VAL A 83 13.12 -18.16 33.81
C VAL A 83 11.81 -17.88 34.54
N SER A 84 11.82 -18.03 35.87
CA SER A 84 10.63 -17.81 36.72
C SER A 84 10.21 -16.34 36.72
N ALA A 85 11.16 -15.41 36.82
CA ALA A 85 10.90 -13.98 36.78
C ALA A 85 10.39 -13.51 35.42
N THR A 86 10.98 -14.00 34.32
CA THR A 86 10.50 -13.72 32.95
C THR A 86 9.08 -14.24 32.73
N ARG A 87 8.74 -15.41 33.28
CA ARG A 87 7.37 -15.95 33.23
C ARG A 87 6.38 -15.03 33.98
N ARG A 88 6.74 -14.54 35.16
CA ARG A 88 5.91 -13.57 35.90
C ARG A 88 5.76 -12.25 35.13
N ALA A 89 6.85 -11.73 34.59
CA ALA A 89 6.82 -10.52 33.76
C ALA A 89 5.94 -10.69 32.52
N ALA A 90 5.95 -11.86 31.88
CA ALA A 90 5.07 -12.16 30.75
C ALA A 90 3.59 -12.11 31.14
N VAL A 91 3.22 -12.62 32.33
CA VAL A 91 1.85 -12.54 32.86
C VAL A 91 1.47 -11.09 33.13
N THR A 92 2.35 -10.30 33.74
CA THR A 92 2.10 -8.87 33.99
C THR A 92 1.90 -8.08 32.69
N VAL A 93 2.76 -8.33 31.68
CA VAL A 93 2.64 -7.69 30.35
C VAL A 93 1.34 -8.12 29.66
N ALA A 94 1.03 -9.41 29.64
CA ALA A 94 -0.20 -9.91 29.02
C ALA A 94 -1.47 -9.42 29.74
N GLY A 95 -1.46 -9.33 31.07
CA GLY A 95 -2.56 -8.82 31.88
C GLY A 95 -2.80 -7.32 31.67
N ARG A 96 -1.73 -6.55 31.44
CA ARG A 96 -1.79 -5.12 31.11
C ARG A 96 -2.17 -4.81 29.66
N ASP A 97 -2.21 -5.81 28.79
CA ASP A 97 -2.49 -5.65 27.35
C ASP A 97 -3.71 -6.48 26.90
N LEU A 98 -4.62 -6.84 27.82
CA LEU A 98 -5.53 -7.99 27.70
C LEU A 98 -6.31 -8.01 26.36
N LEU A 99 -5.95 -9.02 25.57
CA LEU A 99 -6.38 -9.37 24.23
C LEU A 99 -7.86 -9.80 24.14
N VAL A 100 -8.65 -9.08 23.34
CA VAL A 100 -9.81 -9.66 22.65
C VAL A 100 -9.27 -10.62 21.58
N GLY A 101 -9.32 -11.91 21.90
CA GLY A 101 -8.75 -13.01 21.12
C GLY A 101 -8.34 -14.19 21.98
N ALA A 102 -8.21 -13.99 23.30
CA ALA A 102 -7.97 -15.06 24.26
C ALA A 102 -9.24 -15.86 24.60
N GLU A 103 -10.45 -15.33 24.43
CA GLU A 103 -11.68 -16.06 24.82
C GLU A 103 -11.90 -17.37 24.03
N THR A 104 -11.45 -17.45 22.77
CA THR A 104 -11.52 -18.70 21.99
C THR A 104 -10.40 -19.69 22.33
N ALA A 105 -9.29 -19.24 22.91
CA ALA A 105 -8.14 -20.09 23.26
C ALA A 105 -8.10 -20.47 24.76
N VAL A 106 -8.72 -19.66 25.62
CA VAL A 106 -8.83 -19.90 27.08
C VAL A 106 -9.97 -20.87 27.38
N GLY A 107 -10.95 -21.00 26.49
CA GLY A 107 -12.02 -22.01 26.61
C GLY A 107 -11.55 -23.47 26.47
N GLU A 108 -10.38 -23.73 25.89
CA GLU A 108 -9.88 -25.10 25.63
C GLU A 108 -8.65 -25.51 26.46
N ALA A 109 -8.09 -24.66 27.32
CA ALA A 109 -6.82 -24.95 27.98
C ALA A 109 -6.87 -24.79 29.50
N ASN A 110 -6.74 -25.91 30.21
CA ASN A 110 -6.38 -26.00 31.63
C ASN A 110 -4.93 -25.50 31.92
N GLY A 111 -4.49 -24.38 31.33
CA GLY A 111 -3.12 -23.88 31.40
C GLY A 111 -3.02 -22.42 31.84
N THR A 112 -1.84 -22.03 32.32
CA THR A 112 -1.58 -20.65 32.77
C THR A 112 -1.54 -19.67 31.60
N GLY A 113 -1.84 -18.39 31.82
CA GLY A 113 -1.77 -17.34 30.77
C GLY A 113 -0.40 -17.24 30.07
N ALA A 114 0.67 -17.69 30.73
CA ALA A 114 2.01 -17.81 30.16
C ALA A 114 2.14 -18.94 29.11
N ASP A 115 1.41 -20.05 29.27
CA ASP A 115 1.37 -21.15 28.31
C ASP A 115 0.53 -20.77 27.09
N ALA A 116 -0.56 -20.01 27.30
CA ALA A 116 -1.34 -19.43 26.23
C ALA A 116 -0.52 -18.42 25.41
N ALA A 117 0.21 -17.49 26.05
CA ALA A 117 1.11 -16.55 25.39
C ALA A 117 2.31 -17.24 24.72
N GLY A 118 2.88 -18.26 25.35
CA GLY A 118 3.95 -19.09 24.80
C GLY A 118 3.52 -19.85 23.54
N ARG A 119 2.32 -20.44 23.55
CA ARG A 119 1.68 -21.09 22.39
C ARG A 119 1.24 -20.08 21.33
N LEU A 120 0.76 -18.90 21.71
CA LEU A 120 0.47 -17.81 20.76
C LEU A 120 1.74 -17.42 20.03
N LEU A 121 2.83 -17.16 20.74
CA LEU A 121 4.13 -16.76 20.18
C LEU A 121 4.83 -17.87 19.37
N SER A 122 4.47 -19.15 19.58
CA SER A 122 4.97 -20.28 18.78
C SER A 122 4.04 -20.70 17.64
N ARG A 123 2.77 -20.27 17.66
CA ARG A 123 1.80 -20.36 16.54
C ARG A 123 1.76 -19.11 15.67
N LEU A 124 2.35 -18.01 16.14
CA LEU A 124 2.72 -16.85 15.35
C LEU A 124 3.93 -17.23 14.48
N GLU A 125 3.74 -18.20 13.58
CA GLU A 125 4.33 -17.99 12.27
C GLU A 125 3.80 -16.63 11.78
N PRO A 126 4.62 -15.76 11.18
CA PRO A 126 4.13 -14.57 10.51
C PRO A 126 3.13 -15.04 9.45
N GLY A 127 1.87 -15.14 9.84
CA GLY A 127 0.88 -15.92 9.14
C GLY A 127 0.77 -15.39 7.73
N THR A 128 0.81 -16.31 6.77
CA THR A 128 0.36 -16.11 5.40
C THR A 128 -0.97 -15.36 5.44
N ALA A 129 -0.86 -14.04 5.33
CA ALA A 129 -1.99 -13.16 5.42
C ALA A 129 -2.95 -13.51 4.30
N ASN A 130 -4.26 -13.45 4.55
CA ASN A 130 -5.21 -13.34 3.46
C ASN A 130 -4.70 -12.28 2.47
N PRO A 131 -4.47 -12.65 1.20
CA PRO A 131 -4.04 -11.71 0.18
C PRO A 131 -4.98 -10.49 0.16
N GLN A 132 -4.39 -9.29 0.11
CA GLN A 132 -5.15 -8.05 0.11
C GLN A 132 -5.67 -7.75 -1.30
N PRO A 133 -6.96 -7.39 -1.43
CA PRO A 133 -7.53 -7.05 -2.72
C PRO A 133 -6.95 -5.73 -3.23
N VAL A 134 -6.54 -5.72 -4.49
CA VAL A 134 -6.09 -4.55 -5.24
C VAL A 134 -7.04 -4.38 -6.44
N PRO A 135 -8.09 -3.55 -6.30
CA PRO A 135 -9.05 -3.36 -7.37
C PRO A 135 -8.44 -2.59 -8.53
N LEU A 136 -8.70 -3.01 -9.77
CA LEU A 136 -8.28 -2.25 -10.96
C LEU A 136 -9.14 -1.00 -11.20
N ALA A 137 -10.31 -0.91 -10.54
CA ALA A 137 -11.32 0.13 -10.75
C ALA A 137 -10.77 1.57 -10.93
N PRO A 138 -9.87 2.10 -10.08
CA PRO A 138 -9.41 3.49 -10.23
C PRO A 138 -8.48 3.70 -11.42
N ALA A 139 -7.65 2.71 -11.78
CA ALA A 139 -6.88 2.76 -13.03
C ALA A 139 -7.82 2.69 -14.24
N ALA A 140 -8.83 1.82 -14.17
CA ALA A 140 -9.85 1.69 -15.21
C ALA A 140 -10.64 2.99 -15.39
N ASP A 141 -11.02 3.66 -14.30
CA ASP A 141 -11.74 4.94 -14.31
C ASP A 141 -10.88 6.06 -14.90
N ASP A 142 -9.63 6.20 -14.47
CA ASP A 142 -8.73 7.25 -14.96
C ASP A 142 -8.43 7.08 -16.45
N ALA A 143 -8.14 5.85 -16.87
CA ALA A 143 -7.93 5.53 -18.28
C ALA A 143 -9.20 5.79 -19.11
N LEU A 144 -10.39 5.56 -18.56
CA LEU A 144 -11.65 5.80 -19.26
C LEU A 144 -11.89 7.29 -19.46
N VAL A 145 -11.69 8.09 -18.40
CA VAL A 145 -11.89 9.54 -18.46
C VAL A 145 -10.91 10.17 -19.43
N ALA A 146 -9.64 9.78 -19.39
CA ALA A 146 -8.64 10.22 -20.35
C ALA A 146 -9.00 9.79 -21.79
N PHE A 147 -9.40 8.54 -21.99
CA PHE A 147 -9.76 8.04 -23.32
C PHE A 147 -10.99 8.75 -23.91
N ALA A 148 -11.95 9.11 -23.06
CA ALA A 148 -13.17 9.81 -23.46
C ALA A 148 -13.05 11.34 -23.52
N GLY A 149 -11.92 11.92 -23.07
CA GLY A 149 -11.78 13.34 -22.76
C GLY A 149 -11.06 14.21 -23.80
N ASP A 150 -10.32 13.63 -24.75
CA ASP A 150 -9.42 14.39 -25.64
C ASP A 150 -9.82 14.30 -27.13
N GLY A 151 -9.47 15.30 -27.94
CA GLY A 151 -9.80 15.35 -29.38
C GLY A 151 -8.77 14.69 -30.33
N GLY A 152 -7.81 13.91 -29.81
CA GLY A 152 -6.67 13.38 -30.56
C GLY A 152 -6.92 12.08 -31.33
N ALA A 153 -5.95 11.64 -32.13
CA ALA A 153 -6.02 10.39 -32.91
C ALA A 153 -6.22 9.14 -32.03
N ASP A 154 -5.67 9.14 -30.81
CA ASP A 154 -5.80 8.03 -29.87
C ASP A 154 -7.02 8.15 -28.95
N SER A 155 -7.79 9.24 -29.02
CA SER A 155 -9.03 9.38 -28.24
C SER A 155 -10.11 8.42 -28.70
N LEU A 156 -11.19 8.28 -27.93
CA LEU A 156 -12.34 7.49 -28.37
C LEU A 156 -12.86 7.95 -29.75
N ASP A 157 -12.87 9.25 -30.00
CA ASP A 157 -13.34 9.81 -31.26
C ASP A 157 -12.35 9.57 -32.40
N GLY A 158 -11.06 9.68 -32.13
CA GLY A 158 -10.00 9.32 -33.07
C GLY A 158 -10.02 7.84 -33.43
N VAL A 159 -10.21 6.97 -32.43
CA VAL A 159 -10.34 5.52 -32.60
C VAL A 159 -11.56 5.16 -33.44
N ILE A 160 -12.72 5.77 -33.15
CA ILE A 160 -13.92 5.60 -33.96
C ILE A 160 -13.65 6.07 -35.39
N ARG A 161 -13.14 7.29 -35.59
CA ARG A 161 -12.84 7.84 -36.92
C ARG A 161 -11.89 6.96 -37.73
N ARG A 162 -10.89 6.36 -37.07
CA ARG A 162 -9.94 5.40 -37.67
C ARG A 162 -10.61 4.07 -38.03
N ALA A 163 -11.50 3.55 -37.18
CA ALA A 163 -12.17 2.28 -37.41
C ALA A 163 -13.18 2.31 -38.58
N TYR A 164 -13.76 3.48 -38.87
CA TYR A 164 -14.68 3.69 -40.00
C TYR A 164 -14.00 4.25 -41.26
N ALA A 165 -12.68 4.47 -41.21
CA ALA A 165 -11.92 5.00 -42.33
C ALA A 165 -12.01 4.09 -43.57
N VAL A 166 -12.03 4.70 -44.74
CA VAL A 166 -12.07 4.02 -46.03
C VAL A 166 -10.89 4.46 -46.89
N ASP A 167 -10.27 3.49 -47.55
CA ASP A 167 -9.23 3.69 -48.55
C ASP A 167 -9.94 3.83 -49.90
N VAL A 168 -9.78 4.99 -50.54
CA VAL A 168 -10.40 5.33 -51.82
C VAL A 168 -9.34 5.27 -52.91
N ARG A 169 -9.66 4.59 -54.00
CA ARG A 169 -8.83 4.50 -55.20
C ARG A 169 -9.54 5.12 -56.38
N LEU A 170 -8.86 6.02 -57.06
CA LEU A 170 -9.27 6.53 -58.35
C LEU A 170 -8.58 5.71 -59.45
N VAL A 171 -9.34 5.38 -60.49
CA VAL A 171 -8.79 4.79 -61.71
C VAL A 171 -9.36 5.55 -62.89
N VAL A 172 -8.47 6.07 -63.72
CA VAL A 172 -8.81 6.92 -64.87
C VAL A 172 -8.44 6.19 -66.14
N ALA A 173 -9.37 6.12 -67.09
CA ALA A 173 -9.10 5.73 -68.46
C ALA A 173 -9.47 6.90 -69.37
N ASP A 174 -8.50 7.40 -70.15
CA ASP A 174 -8.74 8.37 -71.22
C ASP A 174 -8.44 7.73 -72.58
N SER A 175 -9.25 8.07 -73.60
CA SER A 175 -9.09 7.63 -74.98
C SER A 175 -9.38 8.77 -75.94
N THR A 176 -8.53 8.90 -76.95
CA THR A 176 -8.56 9.97 -77.96
C THR A 176 -9.31 9.60 -79.23
N GLU A 177 -9.69 8.32 -79.43
CA GLU A 177 -10.23 7.85 -80.72
C GLU A 177 -11.21 6.64 -80.64
N GLY A 178 -11.89 6.39 -79.51
CA GLY A 178 -12.86 5.28 -79.42
C GLY A 178 -13.58 5.11 -78.07
N ASP A 179 -14.15 3.92 -77.83
CA ASP A 179 -14.63 3.50 -76.51
C ASP A 179 -13.43 3.43 -75.55
N ALA A 180 -13.41 4.26 -74.51
CA ALA A 180 -12.43 4.11 -73.43
C ALA A 180 -12.69 2.77 -72.72
N PRO A 181 -11.66 1.92 -72.49
CA PRO A 181 -11.85 0.66 -71.76
C PRO A 181 -12.41 0.96 -70.36
N ASP A 182 -13.36 0.16 -69.87
CA ASP A 182 -13.88 0.31 -68.50
C ASP A 182 -12.72 -0.01 -67.55
N PRO A 183 -12.21 0.97 -66.78
CA PRO A 183 -11.05 0.73 -65.94
C PRO A 183 -11.33 -0.37 -64.92
N THR A 184 -10.36 -1.24 -64.66
CA THR A 184 -10.49 -2.28 -63.63
C THR A 184 -9.97 -1.77 -62.29
N LEU A 185 -10.81 -1.89 -61.25
CA LEU A 185 -10.39 -1.62 -59.88
C LEU A 185 -9.46 -2.73 -59.38
N PRO A 186 -8.45 -2.40 -58.56
CA PRO A 186 -7.65 -3.41 -57.87
C PRO A 186 -8.50 -4.33 -56.99
N ASP A 187 -8.01 -5.55 -56.76
CA ASP A 187 -8.68 -6.52 -55.91
C ASP A 187 -8.97 -5.97 -54.50
N GLY A 188 -10.17 -6.26 -54.01
CA GLY A 188 -10.63 -5.81 -52.68
C GLY A 188 -11.32 -4.45 -52.67
N TYR A 189 -11.28 -3.67 -53.75
CA TYR A 189 -12.06 -2.43 -53.88
C TYR A 189 -13.49 -2.70 -54.38
N ALA A 190 -14.47 -2.02 -53.79
CA ALA A 190 -15.83 -1.99 -54.31
C ALA A 190 -16.02 -0.75 -55.18
N ARG A 191 -16.55 -0.90 -56.39
CA ARG A 191 -16.98 0.22 -57.24
C ARG A 191 -18.11 0.98 -56.54
N ILE A 192 -17.89 2.28 -56.30
CA ILE A 192 -18.83 3.18 -55.63
C ILE A 192 -19.53 4.07 -56.66
N GLU A 193 -18.73 4.72 -57.50
CA GLU A 193 -19.21 5.66 -58.51
C GLU A 193 -18.41 5.50 -59.81
N SER A 194 -19.00 5.90 -60.93
CA SER A 194 -18.26 6.15 -62.16
C SER A 194 -18.74 7.41 -62.84
N ALA A 195 -17.81 8.29 -63.19
CA ALA A 195 -18.06 9.49 -63.96
C ALA A 195 -17.53 9.32 -65.37
N THR A 196 -18.35 9.63 -66.38
CA THR A 196 -17.92 9.62 -67.78
C THR A 196 -18.16 10.99 -68.40
N ARG A 197 -17.16 11.50 -69.11
CA ARG A 197 -17.26 12.75 -69.87
C ARG A 197 -16.65 12.57 -71.23
N THR A 198 -17.30 13.16 -72.23
CA THR A 198 -16.75 13.27 -73.57
C THR A 198 -16.61 14.75 -73.91
N LEU A 199 -15.44 15.16 -74.39
CA LEU A 199 -15.17 16.55 -74.74
C LEU A 199 -14.31 16.60 -76.01
N ARG A 200 -14.50 17.62 -76.85
CA ARG A 200 -13.59 17.90 -77.96
C ARG A 200 -12.52 18.86 -77.48
N TYR A 201 -11.27 18.44 -77.53
CA TYR A 201 -10.10 19.20 -77.11
C TYR A 201 -9.01 19.07 -78.19
N HIS A 202 -8.40 20.18 -78.60
CA HIS A 202 -7.41 20.24 -79.70
C HIS A 202 -7.74 19.34 -80.92
N TYR A 203 -8.96 19.46 -81.46
CA TYR A 203 -9.46 18.71 -82.63
C TYR A 203 -9.63 17.19 -82.44
N GLN A 204 -9.33 16.64 -81.26
CA GLN A 204 -9.58 15.23 -80.91
C GLN A 204 -10.78 15.09 -79.95
N ARG A 205 -11.45 13.93 -80.01
CA ARG A 205 -12.59 13.61 -79.14
C ARG A 205 -12.08 12.78 -77.97
N HIS A 206 -11.89 13.42 -76.82
CA HIS A 206 -11.51 12.72 -75.59
C HIS A 206 -12.75 12.12 -74.93
N ARG A 207 -12.63 10.88 -74.45
CA ARG A 207 -13.59 10.26 -73.53
C ARG A 207 -12.84 9.77 -72.30
N ALA A 208 -13.07 10.44 -71.18
CA ALA A 208 -12.55 10.01 -69.88
C ALA A 208 -13.62 9.27 -69.09
N VAL A 209 -13.25 8.11 -68.55
CA VAL A 209 -13.99 7.32 -67.57
C VAL A 209 -13.18 7.33 -66.27
N VAL A 210 -13.77 7.84 -65.20
CA VAL A 210 -13.20 7.81 -63.85
C VAL A 210 -14.03 6.85 -63.02
N ILE A 211 -13.39 5.84 -62.43
CA ILE A 211 -14.01 4.96 -61.45
C ILE A 211 -13.49 5.29 -60.07
N VAL A 212 -14.42 5.45 -59.14
CA VAL A 212 -14.14 5.58 -57.71
C VAL A 212 -14.39 4.23 -57.05
N GLY A 213 -13.31 3.60 -56.60
CA GLY A 213 -13.35 2.40 -55.77
C GLY A 213 -13.12 2.76 -54.31
N ALA A 214 -13.79 2.06 -53.39
CA ALA A 214 -13.51 2.18 -51.97
C ALA A 214 -13.46 0.81 -51.29
N ARG A 215 -12.64 0.71 -50.25
CA ARG A 215 -12.60 -0.42 -49.32
C ARG A 215 -12.41 0.11 -47.89
N PRO A 216 -12.87 -0.61 -46.85
CA PRO A 216 -12.50 -0.25 -45.49
C PRO A 216 -10.98 -0.29 -45.34
N VAL A 217 -10.40 0.66 -44.60
CA VAL A 217 -8.98 0.56 -44.22
C VAL A 217 -8.79 -0.74 -43.43
N SER A 218 -7.77 -1.50 -43.79
CA SER A 218 -7.42 -2.81 -43.22
C SER A 218 -5.90 -2.96 -43.14
N GLY A 219 -5.40 -3.67 -42.12
CA GLY A 219 -3.98 -3.87 -41.85
C GLY A 219 -3.57 -3.52 -40.42
N GLY A 220 -2.46 -4.10 -39.94
CA GLY A 220 -2.05 -3.96 -38.53
C GLY A 220 -3.11 -4.48 -37.56
N ALA A 221 -3.58 -3.63 -36.65
CA ALA A 221 -4.63 -3.94 -35.67
C ALA A 221 -6.07 -3.86 -36.21
N LEU A 222 -6.27 -3.55 -37.50
CA LEU A 222 -7.60 -3.44 -38.13
C LEU A 222 -7.87 -4.64 -39.05
N PRO A 223 -8.62 -5.67 -38.58
CA PRO A 223 -9.03 -6.77 -39.44
C PRO A 223 -9.99 -6.30 -40.54
N THR A 224 -10.03 -7.05 -41.65
CA THR A 224 -10.98 -6.82 -42.73
C THR A 224 -12.39 -7.18 -42.24
N PRO A 225 -13.37 -6.26 -42.33
CA PRO A 225 -14.72 -6.50 -41.82
C PRO A 225 -15.54 -7.27 -42.86
N THR A 226 -16.37 -8.20 -42.39
CA THR A 226 -17.22 -9.08 -43.21
C THR A 226 -18.31 -8.30 -43.95
N ASP A 227 -18.81 -7.22 -43.36
CA ASP A 227 -19.79 -6.30 -43.95
C ASP A 227 -19.14 -5.07 -44.61
N GLY A 228 -17.83 -5.12 -44.87
CA GLY A 228 -17.07 -4.00 -45.41
C GLY A 228 -17.63 -3.41 -46.71
N ARG A 229 -18.16 -4.26 -47.61
CA ARG A 229 -18.81 -3.83 -48.85
C ARG A 229 -20.11 -3.06 -48.60
N ALA A 230 -20.86 -3.40 -47.55
CA ALA A 230 -22.07 -2.68 -47.18
C ALA A 230 -21.73 -1.31 -46.59
N TRP A 231 -20.68 -1.24 -45.76
CA TRP A 231 -20.19 0.02 -45.18
C TRP A 231 -19.73 1.03 -46.25
N VAL A 232 -18.89 0.62 -47.20
CA VAL A 232 -18.36 1.53 -48.24
C VAL A 232 -19.44 2.05 -49.20
N ARG A 233 -20.61 1.39 -49.26
CA ARG A 233 -21.76 1.83 -50.05
C ARG A 233 -22.76 2.70 -49.26
N SER A 234 -22.48 2.96 -47.98
CA SER A 234 -23.34 3.82 -47.15
C SER A 234 -23.41 5.25 -47.68
N SER A 235 -24.46 5.98 -47.31
CA SER A 235 -24.57 7.40 -47.65
C SER A 235 -23.40 8.20 -47.08
N ALA A 236 -23.01 7.95 -45.82
CA ALA A 236 -21.89 8.64 -45.19
C ALA A 236 -20.57 8.56 -45.98
N VAL A 237 -20.26 7.39 -46.57
CA VAL A 237 -19.07 7.23 -47.41
C VAL A 237 -19.22 7.95 -48.75
N ARG A 238 -20.41 7.91 -49.36
CA ARG A 238 -20.69 8.64 -50.60
C ARG A 238 -20.59 10.15 -50.40
N ASP A 239 -21.21 10.68 -49.36
CA ASP A 239 -21.16 12.10 -49.01
C ASP A 239 -19.71 12.55 -48.78
N ALA A 240 -18.90 11.75 -48.08
CA ALA A 240 -17.48 12.04 -47.87
C ALA A 240 -16.64 12.00 -49.15
N ILE A 241 -16.97 11.10 -50.09
CA ILE A 241 -16.32 11.03 -51.42
C ILE A 241 -16.68 12.27 -52.24
N ASP A 242 -17.96 12.64 -52.27
CA ASP A 242 -18.46 13.80 -53.00
C ASP A 242 -17.81 15.10 -52.49
N ASP A 243 -17.69 15.25 -51.17
CA ASP A 243 -17.03 16.39 -50.53
C ASP A 243 -15.53 16.45 -50.84
N ALA A 244 -14.84 15.30 -50.82
CA ALA A 244 -13.39 15.25 -51.03
C ALA A 244 -12.98 15.45 -52.50
N LEU A 245 -13.74 14.88 -53.42
CA LEU A 245 -13.40 14.86 -54.84
C LEU A 245 -13.98 16.05 -55.62
N GLY A 246 -15.07 16.62 -55.11
CA GLY A 246 -15.79 17.72 -55.73
C GLY A 246 -16.49 17.33 -57.03
N ARG A 247 -17.26 18.26 -57.59
CA ARG A 247 -17.96 18.06 -58.86
C ARG A 247 -16.99 18.11 -60.05
N HIS A 248 -17.29 17.35 -61.12
CA HIS A 248 -16.56 17.35 -62.41
C HIS A 248 -15.26 16.52 -62.52
N LEU A 249 -15.15 15.42 -61.79
CA LEU A 249 -14.02 14.47 -61.86
C LEU A 249 -13.56 14.12 -63.28
N ALA A 250 -14.49 13.74 -64.16
CA ALA A 250 -14.15 13.35 -65.53
C ALA A 250 -13.66 14.53 -66.41
N LEU A 251 -14.00 15.79 -66.08
CA LEU A 251 -13.41 16.96 -66.75
C LEU A 251 -11.98 17.21 -66.25
N ARG A 252 -11.72 17.04 -64.94
CA ARG A 252 -10.39 17.17 -64.36
C ARG A 252 -9.43 16.10 -64.88
N ALA A 253 -9.93 14.89 -65.10
CA ALA A 253 -9.22 13.79 -65.73
C ALA A 253 -8.75 14.14 -67.16
N ILE A 254 -9.63 14.70 -68.01
CA ILE A 254 -9.26 15.12 -69.38
C ILE A 254 -8.15 16.17 -69.38
N HIS A 255 -8.11 17.06 -68.38
CA HIS A 255 -7.06 18.07 -68.25
C HIS A 255 -5.78 17.55 -67.57
N GLY A 256 -5.72 16.27 -67.18
CA GLY A 256 -4.56 15.70 -66.46
C GLY A 256 -4.34 16.28 -65.06
N THR A 257 -5.40 16.82 -64.43
CA THR A 257 -5.33 17.52 -63.12
C THR A 257 -5.86 16.68 -61.95
N ILE A 258 -6.04 15.38 -62.19
CA ILE A 258 -6.48 14.42 -61.18
C ILE A 258 -5.28 13.55 -60.79
N ASP A 259 -5.10 13.37 -59.49
CA ASP A 259 -4.20 12.35 -58.95
C ASP A 259 -4.96 11.03 -58.91
N ASP A 260 -4.50 10.02 -59.65
CA ASP A 260 -5.11 8.69 -59.74
C ASP A 260 -4.58 7.71 -58.67
N GLY A 261 -3.94 8.26 -57.62
CA GLY A 261 -3.51 7.55 -56.43
C GLY A 261 -4.65 7.03 -55.54
N SER A 262 -4.26 6.40 -54.42
CA SER A 262 -5.17 6.06 -53.33
C SER A 262 -5.00 7.02 -52.16
N PHE A 263 -6.08 7.35 -51.48
CA PHE A 263 -6.08 8.21 -50.30
C PHE A 263 -7.12 7.75 -49.28
N VAL A 264 -6.90 8.08 -48.01
CA VAL A 264 -7.80 7.68 -46.92
C VAL A 264 -8.82 8.78 -46.65
N LEU A 265 -10.09 8.39 -46.56
CA LEU A 265 -11.19 9.23 -46.11
C LEU A 265 -11.68 8.81 -44.73
N HIS A 266 -12.21 9.79 -44.00
CA HIS A 266 -12.83 9.65 -42.69
C HIS A 266 -14.29 10.09 -42.74
N PRO A 267 -15.20 9.19 -43.15
CA PRO A 267 -16.63 9.51 -43.22
C PRO A 267 -17.21 9.90 -41.86
N ASP A 268 -18.23 10.74 -41.87
CA ASP A 268 -18.99 11.06 -40.67
C ASP A 268 -19.68 9.81 -40.12
N VAL A 269 -19.41 9.49 -38.86
CA VAL A 269 -19.95 8.29 -38.21
C VAL A 269 -21.33 8.59 -37.63
N PRO A 270 -22.40 7.90 -38.06
CA PRO A 270 -23.75 8.11 -37.54
C PRO A 270 -23.82 8.00 -36.01
N ALA A 271 -24.62 8.87 -35.38
CA ALA A 271 -24.76 8.91 -33.92
C ALA A 271 -25.24 7.58 -33.32
N SER A 272 -26.02 6.77 -34.05
CA SER A 272 -26.42 5.41 -33.65
C SER A 272 -25.23 4.47 -33.52
N ARG A 273 -24.33 4.45 -34.52
CA ARG A 273 -23.11 3.63 -34.54
C ARG A 273 -22.14 4.08 -33.44
N ARG A 274 -21.96 5.39 -33.28
CA ARG A 274 -21.18 5.96 -32.16
C ARG A 274 -21.71 5.50 -30.80
N ARG A 275 -23.03 5.54 -30.60
CA ARG A 275 -23.68 5.04 -29.37
C ARG A 275 -23.41 3.55 -29.13
N ALA A 276 -23.42 2.72 -30.17
CA ALA A 276 -23.14 1.29 -30.07
C ALA A 276 -21.69 1.02 -29.62
N VAL A 277 -20.70 1.72 -30.19
CA VAL A 277 -19.29 1.61 -29.79
C VAL A 277 -19.08 2.06 -28.34
N VAL A 278 -19.68 3.19 -27.94
CA VAL A 278 -19.62 3.68 -26.54
C VAL A 278 -20.27 2.67 -25.57
N ALA A 279 -21.37 2.05 -25.95
CA ALA A 279 -22.01 1.02 -25.13
C ALA A 279 -21.14 -0.24 -24.99
N ALA A 280 -20.43 -0.63 -26.05
CA ALA A 280 -19.45 -1.70 -25.99
C ALA A 280 -18.27 -1.35 -25.06
N LEU A 281 -17.71 -0.14 -25.18
CA LEU A 281 -16.68 0.35 -24.28
C LEU A 281 -17.14 0.37 -22.81
N ALA A 282 -18.41 0.72 -22.54
CA ALA A 282 -18.96 0.66 -21.19
C ALA A 282 -19.00 -0.75 -20.60
N ARG A 283 -19.24 -1.78 -21.42
CA ARG A 283 -19.15 -3.18 -20.99
C ARG A 283 -17.70 -3.57 -20.69
N THR A 284 -16.76 -3.18 -21.54
CA THR A 284 -15.32 -3.39 -21.30
C THR A 284 -14.87 -2.72 -20.00
N HIS A 285 -15.24 -1.45 -19.82
CA HIS A 285 -14.95 -0.70 -18.61
C HIS A 285 -15.50 -1.39 -17.36
N ALA A 286 -16.77 -1.82 -17.38
CA ALA A 286 -17.36 -2.54 -16.26
C ALA A 286 -16.63 -3.85 -15.94
N ALA A 287 -16.21 -4.60 -16.96
CA ALA A 287 -15.45 -5.84 -16.79
C ALA A 287 -14.08 -5.59 -16.15
N LEU A 288 -13.30 -4.65 -16.70
CA LEU A 288 -11.98 -4.29 -16.16
C LEU A 288 -12.09 -3.65 -14.76
N ARG A 289 -13.12 -2.84 -14.52
CA ARG A 289 -13.38 -2.25 -13.19
C ARG A 289 -13.60 -3.31 -12.10
N ASN A 290 -14.15 -4.47 -12.46
CA ASN A 290 -14.40 -5.58 -11.53
C ASN A 290 -13.17 -6.49 -11.35
N VAL A 291 -12.08 -6.30 -12.09
CA VAL A 291 -10.84 -7.03 -11.87
C VAL A 291 -10.25 -6.62 -10.53
N THR A 292 -9.97 -7.61 -9.69
CA THR A 292 -9.32 -7.43 -8.39
C THR A 292 -8.16 -8.41 -8.30
N ALA A 293 -6.94 -7.88 -8.29
CA ALA A 293 -5.76 -8.67 -7.97
C ALA A 293 -5.68 -8.91 -6.47
N HIS A 294 -4.95 -9.94 -6.07
CA HIS A 294 -4.72 -10.28 -4.69
C HIS A 294 -3.21 -10.34 -4.47
N ALA A 295 -2.71 -9.56 -3.51
CA ALA A 295 -1.28 -9.50 -3.22
C ALA A 295 -1.00 -9.70 -1.73
N GLU A 296 0.13 -10.30 -1.41
CA GLU A 296 0.54 -10.50 -0.03
C GLU A 296 0.84 -9.17 0.63
N ARG A 297 0.44 -8.99 1.90
CA ARG A 297 0.69 -7.73 2.64
C ARG A 297 2.15 -7.28 2.58
N ARG A 298 3.07 -8.25 2.73
CA ARG A 298 4.52 -8.01 2.69
C ARG A 298 5.10 -7.84 1.28
N ALA A 299 4.32 -8.06 0.22
CA ALA A 299 4.77 -7.76 -1.14
C ALA A 299 5.10 -6.27 -1.32
N PHE A 300 4.52 -5.36 -0.52
CA PHE A 300 4.97 -3.97 -0.51
C PHE A 300 6.40 -3.78 0.02
N LEU A 301 6.88 -4.66 0.88
CA LEU A 301 8.19 -4.52 1.48
C LEU A 301 9.28 -5.06 0.55
N ASP A 302 9.12 -6.31 0.10
CA ASP A 302 10.15 -7.06 -0.63
C ASP A 302 9.65 -7.67 -1.97
N GLY A 303 8.54 -7.17 -2.53
CA GLY A 303 7.97 -7.69 -3.78
C GLY A 303 7.24 -6.64 -4.64
N ASP A 304 6.36 -7.13 -5.53
CA ASP A 304 5.52 -6.28 -6.38
C ASP A 304 4.03 -6.65 -6.19
N PRO A 305 3.25 -5.82 -5.46
CA PRO A 305 1.84 -6.10 -5.20
C PRO A 305 0.94 -5.95 -6.44
N LEU A 306 1.46 -5.46 -7.56
CA LEU A 306 0.72 -5.26 -8.82
C LEU A 306 1.16 -6.23 -9.93
N ALA A 307 1.99 -7.21 -9.59
CA ALA A 307 2.56 -8.16 -10.55
C ALA A 307 1.50 -8.91 -11.38
N SER A 308 0.37 -9.27 -10.76
CA SER A 308 -0.69 -10.08 -11.38
C SER A 308 -1.72 -9.27 -12.18
N LEU A 309 -1.72 -7.93 -12.08
CA LEU A 309 -2.71 -7.08 -12.76
C LEU A 309 -2.63 -7.15 -14.30
N PRO A 310 -1.44 -7.09 -14.94
CA PRO A 310 -1.36 -7.18 -16.40
C PRO A 310 -1.99 -8.46 -16.97
N ALA A 311 -1.63 -9.63 -16.42
CA ALA A 311 -2.21 -10.91 -16.83
C ALA A 311 -3.73 -10.97 -16.59
N SER A 312 -4.23 -10.33 -15.52
CA SER A 312 -5.67 -10.25 -15.23
C SER A 312 -6.42 -9.34 -16.21
N ILE A 313 -5.76 -8.28 -16.72
CA ILE A 313 -6.28 -7.41 -17.78
C ILE A 313 -6.39 -8.22 -19.07
N ASP A 314 -5.31 -8.89 -19.48
CA ASP A 314 -5.24 -9.68 -20.71
C ASP A 314 -6.32 -10.77 -20.70
N ALA A 315 -6.37 -11.58 -19.65
CA ALA A 315 -7.40 -12.62 -19.50
C ALA A 315 -8.83 -12.07 -19.51
N THR A 316 -9.06 -10.80 -19.14
CA THR A 316 -10.38 -10.18 -19.20
C THR A 316 -10.72 -9.68 -20.60
N VAL A 317 -9.74 -9.16 -21.32
CA VAL A 317 -9.90 -8.67 -22.70
C VAL A 317 -10.01 -9.82 -23.70
N ASP A 318 -9.19 -10.86 -23.55
CA ASP A 318 -9.12 -12.02 -24.45
C ASP A 318 -10.40 -12.86 -24.43
N ARG A 319 -11.15 -12.85 -23.32
CA ARG A 319 -12.47 -13.50 -23.21
C ARG A 319 -13.56 -12.78 -23.99
N MET A 320 -13.30 -11.57 -24.47
CA MET A 320 -14.29 -10.80 -25.24
C MET A 320 -14.19 -11.17 -26.72
N PRO A 321 -15.33 -11.27 -27.44
CA PRO A 321 -15.35 -11.76 -28.81
C PRO A 321 -14.50 -10.90 -29.74
N ALA A 322 -13.88 -11.58 -30.71
CA ALA A 322 -13.26 -10.96 -31.88
C ALA A 322 -14.34 -10.51 -32.88
N SER A 323 -13.99 -9.56 -33.73
CA SER A 323 -14.97 -8.75 -34.47
C SER A 323 -15.08 -9.11 -35.95
N PRO A 324 -16.27 -9.54 -36.43
CA PRO A 324 -16.52 -9.71 -37.86
C PRO A 324 -17.01 -8.43 -38.55
N THR A 325 -17.89 -7.61 -37.97
CA THR A 325 -18.46 -6.42 -38.66
C THR A 325 -17.67 -5.12 -38.45
N VAL A 326 -17.94 -4.05 -39.23
CA VAL A 326 -17.32 -2.73 -39.07
C VAL A 326 -17.59 -2.13 -37.68
N ASP A 327 -18.81 -2.25 -37.16
CA ASP A 327 -19.18 -1.71 -35.85
C ASP A 327 -18.52 -2.48 -34.71
N GLU A 328 -18.48 -3.80 -34.80
CA GLU A 328 -17.79 -4.65 -33.83
C GLU A 328 -16.29 -4.45 -33.90
N ARG A 329 -15.73 -4.22 -35.10
CA ARG A 329 -14.32 -3.89 -35.29
C ARG A 329 -13.97 -2.57 -34.60
N ALA A 330 -14.82 -1.56 -34.73
CA ALA A 330 -14.67 -0.30 -34.01
C ALA A 330 -14.75 -0.50 -32.48
N ALA A 331 -15.66 -1.36 -32.01
CA ALA A 331 -15.77 -1.71 -30.60
C ALA A 331 -14.54 -2.47 -30.07
N ALA A 332 -13.98 -3.42 -30.83
CA ALA A 332 -12.77 -4.13 -30.48
C ALA A 332 -11.55 -3.20 -30.46
N LEU A 333 -11.41 -2.31 -31.45
CA LEU A 333 -10.33 -1.33 -31.44
C LEU A 333 -10.43 -0.38 -30.23
N ALA A 334 -11.64 0.07 -29.89
CA ALA A 334 -11.86 0.87 -28.69
C ALA A 334 -11.55 0.10 -27.40
N ARG A 335 -11.88 -1.21 -27.34
CA ARG A 335 -11.54 -2.10 -26.23
C ARG A 335 -10.02 -2.23 -26.07
N GLU A 336 -9.30 -2.57 -27.13
CA GLU A 336 -7.84 -2.75 -27.07
C GLU A 336 -7.13 -1.44 -26.71
N THR A 337 -7.49 -0.34 -27.37
CA THR A 337 -6.89 0.98 -27.08
C THR A 337 -7.16 1.41 -25.63
N TYR A 338 -8.35 1.08 -25.09
CA TYR A 338 -8.67 1.34 -23.70
C TYR A 338 -7.87 0.43 -22.75
N ALA A 339 -7.77 -0.87 -23.04
CA ALA A 339 -6.99 -1.81 -22.25
C ALA A 339 -5.50 -1.44 -22.22
N ASP A 340 -4.92 -1.02 -23.34
CA ASP A 340 -3.55 -0.53 -23.42
C ASP A 340 -3.32 0.70 -22.54
N ARG A 341 -4.28 1.63 -22.50
CA ARG A 341 -4.22 2.74 -21.55
C ARG A 341 -4.27 2.27 -20.10
N VAL A 342 -5.12 1.31 -19.76
CA VAL A 342 -5.16 0.74 -18.41
C VAL A 342 -3.83 0.08 -18.06
N ARG A 343 -3.23 -0.69 -18.98
CA ARG A 343 -1.90 -1.31 -18.81
C ARG A 343 -0.82 -0.27 -18.60
N ALA A 344 -0.76 0.77 -19.43
CA ALA A 344 0.22 1.85 -19.32
C ALA A 344 0.10 2.57 -17.96
N LEU A 345 -1.12 2.78 -17.49
CA LEU A 345 -1.39 3.40 -16.19
C LEU A 345 -0.95 2.49 -15.03
N VAL A 346 -1.22 1.19 -15.10
CA VAL A 346 -0.71 0.20 -14.12
C VAL A 346 0.82 0.15 -14.13
N ALA A 347 1.45 0.14 -15.32
CA ALA A 347 2.91 0.12 -15.45
C ALA A 347 3.56 1.37 -14.84
N SER A 348 3.02 2.56 -15.15
CA SER A 348 3.46 3.82 -14.53
C SER A 348 3.38 3.76 -13.00
N ARG A 349 2.27 3.26 -12.45
CA ARG A 349 2.08 3.14 -11.01
C ARG A 349 3.01 2.11 -10.37
N ARG A 350 3.33 1.01 -11.06
CA ARG A 350 4.35 0.04 -10.61
C ARG A 350 5.72 0.69 -10.49
N SER A 351 6.13 1.48 -11.47
CA SER A 351 7.39 2.23 -11.41
C SER A 351 7.41 3.23 -10.25
N THR A 352 6.32 3.98 -10.05
CA THR A 352 6.16 4.91 -8.93
C THR A 352 6.22 4.19 -7.58
N LEU A 353 5.58 3.03 -7.46
CA LEU A 353 5.63 2.22 -6.24
C LEU A 353 7.04 1.68 -5.96
N ALA A 354 7.72 1.17 -6.97
CA ALA A 354 9.09 0.66 -6.84
C ALA A 354 10.07 1.74 -6.35
N ALA A 355 9.93 2.98 -6.83
CA ALA A 355 10.71 4.11 -6.35
C ALA A 355 10.42 4.44 -4.87
N ALA A 356 9.15 4.42 -4.47
CA ALA A 356 8.76 4.63 -3.08
C ALA A 356 9.27 3.51 -2.15
N GLN A 357 9.21 2.25 -2.59
CA GLN A 357 9.76 1.10 -1.86
C GLN A 357 11.27 1.21 -1.68
N ALA A 358 12.00 1.61 -2.72
CA ALA A 358 13.45 1.80 -2.66
C ALA A 358 13.82 2.86 -1.61
N SER A 359 13.17 4.01 -1.64
CA SER A 359 13.48 5.07 -0.68
C SER A 359 13.06 4.73 0.75
N LEU A 360 11.92 4.02 0.93
CA LEU A 360 11.55 3.50 2.24
C LEU A 360 12.61 2.53 2.76
N ARG A 361 13.11 1.61 1.92
CA ARG A 361 14.18 0.68 2.29
C ARG A 361 15.45 1.41 2.71
N ASP A 362 15.85 2.46 1.99
CA ASP A 362 17.02 3.25 2.34
C ASP A 362 16.87 3.94 3.70
N ARG A 363 15.67 4.48 4.00
CA ARG A 363 15.38 5.06 5.32
C ARG A 363 15.35 4.01 6.43
N LEU A 364 14.69 2.88 6.21
CA LEU A 364 14.66 1.78 7.17
C LEU A 364 16.09 1.29 7.46
N ALA A 365 16.93 1.18 6.44
CA ALA A 365 18.35 0.85 6.59
C ALA A 365 19.12 1.91 7.40
N ALA A 366 18.87 3.20 7.17
CA ALA A 366 19.46 4.29 7.97
C ALA A 366 19.10 4.20 9.47
N HIS A 367 17.93 3.64 9.80
CA HIS A 367 17.46 3.40 11.17
C HIS A 367 17.74 1.97 11.67
N ASN A 368 18.60 1.19 10.99
CA ASN A 368 18.91 -0.21 11.34
C ASN A 368 17.67 -1.13 11.39
N VAL A 369 16.63 -0.81 10.62
CA VAL A 369 15.41 -1.60 10.46
C VAL A 369 15.56 -2.51 9.24
N SER A 370 15.70 -3.82 9.49
CA SER A 370 15.72 -4.82 8.42
C SER A 370 14.29 -5.20 8.03
N VAL A 371 14.02 -5.17 6.73
CA VAL A 371 12.70 -5.48 6.17
C VAL A 371 12.38 -6.97 6.26
N THR A 372 13.39 -7.82 6.04
CA THR A 372 13.34 -9.24 6.32
C THR A 372 14.22 -9.56 7.54
N PRO A 373 13.65 -10.08 8.65
CA PRO A 373 14.44 -10.55 9.78
C PRO A 373 15.31 -11.73 9.32
N PRO A 374 16.62 -11.69 9.57
CA PRO A 374 17.48 -12.78 9.12
C PRO A 374 17.24 -14.04 9.97
N PRO A 375 17.34 -15.25 9.38
CA PRO A 375 16.99 -16.48 10.07
C PRO A 375 17.84 -16.69 11.32
N VAL A 376 17.22 -17.25 12.36
CA VAL A 376 17.91 -17.61 13.60
C VAL A 376 18.54 -18.99 13.40
N ALA A 377 19.86 -19.05 13.30
CA ALA A 377 20.58 -20.32 13.27
C ALA A 377 20.50 -21.04 14.63
N GLY A 378 20.42 -22.38 14.58
CA GLY A 378 20.53 -23.26 15.74
C GLY A 378 21.94 -23.22 16.37
N PRO A 379 22.14 -23.89 17.52
CA PRO A 379 23.45 -23.92 18.16
C PRO A 379 24.48 -24.65 17.30
N ASP A 380 25.69 -24.08 17.17
CA ASP A 380 26.82 -24.65 16.40
C ASP A 380 27.37 -25.97 16.97
N ALA A 381 27.04 -26.29 18.23
CA ALA A 381 27.43 -27.52 18.91
C ALA A 381 26.44 -27.87 20.03
N PRO A 382 26.23 -29.16 20.37
CA PRO A 382 25.35 -29.54 21.46
C PRO A 382 25.78 -28.88 22.77
N PRO A 383 24.81 -28.47 23.62
CA PRO A 383 25.13 -27.86 24.90
C PRO A 383 25.79 -28.86 25.85
N ILE A 384 26.67 -28.36 26.72
CA ILE A 384 27.21 -29.13 27.86
C ILE A 384 26.36 -28.74 29.07
N PRO A 385 25.81 -29.68 29.86
CA PRO A 385 25.00 -29.35 31.01
C PRO A 385 25.84 -28.62 32.07
N MET A 386 25.61 -27.32 32.19
CA MET A 386 26.16 -26.46 33.25
C MET A 386 25.00 -25.85 34.05
N ARG A 387 25.27 -25.33 35.25
CA ARG A 387 24.31 -24.50 35.99
C ARG A 387 24.68 -23.04 35.81
N VAL A 388 23.67 -22.19 35.61
CA VAL A 388 23.83 -20.76 35.39
C VAL A 388 23.11 -20.02 36.51
N SER A 389 23.73 -18.97 37.04
CA SER A 389 23.13 -18.01 37.97
C SER A 389 23.48 -16.60 37.52
N ALA A 390 22.51 -15.69 37.53
CA ALA A 390 22.70 -14.33 37.07
C ALA A 390 22.03 -13.34 38.02
N ASP A 391 22.73 -12.28 38.39
CA ASP A 391 22.26 -11.26 39.33
C ASP A 391 22.29 -9.86 38.67
N PRO A 392 21.13 -9.16 38.62
CA PRO A 392 19.81 -9.62 39.02
C PRO A 392 19.26 -10.67 38.04
N ALA A 393 18.45 -11.61 38.55
CA ALA A 393 17.85 -12.68 37.74
C ALA A 393 16.94 -12.17 36.59
N TYR A 394 16.40 -10.95 36.73
CA TYR A 394 15.61 -10.28 35.69
C TYR A 394 16.10 -8.86 35.47
N LEU A 395 16.39 -8.54 34.21
CA LEU A 395 16.84 -7.22 33.80
C LEU A 395 15.64 -6.27 33.71
N SER A 396 15.34 -5.59 34.81
CA SER A 396 14.21 -4.67 34.94
C SER A 396 14.50 -3.30 34.32
N LEU A 397 13.46 -2.66 33.76
CA LEU A 397 13.50 -1.24 33.36
C LEU A 397 13.39 -0.28 34.55
N ALA A 398 12.91 -0.78 35.68
CA ALA A 398 12.86 -0.03 36.93
C ALA A 398 14.23 -0.09 37.62
N ARG A 399 14.50 0.91 38.44
CA ARG A 399 15.69 0.93 39.29
C ARG A 399 15.59 -0.26 40.25
N VAL A 400 16.67 -1.02 40.35
CA VAL A 400 16.83 -2.12 41.31
C VAL A 400 17.76 -1.64 42.41
N THR A 401 17.38 -1.84 43.66
CA THR A 401 18.20 -1.51 44.83
C THR A 401 18.71 -2.78 45.52
N PRO A 402 19.74 -2.69 46.39
CA PRO A 402 20.19 -3.83 47.21
C PRO A 402 19.08 -4.45 48.08
N ASP A 403 18.02 -3.69 48.39
CA ASP A 403 16.86 -4.19 49.14
C ASP A 403 15.92 -5.05 48.26
N ASP A 404 15.95 -4.83 46.94
CA ASP A 404 15.07 -5.51 45.99
C ASP A 404 15.70 -6.78 45.38
N ALA A 405 17.04 -6.80 45.27
CA ALA A 405 17.81 -7.87 44.62
C ALA A 405 19.27 -7.87 45.13
N PRO A 406 20.03 -8.98 44.96
CA PRO A 406 21.44 -9.06 45.34
C PRO A 406 22.34 -8.24 44.38
N VAL A 407 22.22 -6.92 44.44
CA VAL A 407 23.04 -5.94 43.72
C VAL A 407 23.83 -5.09 44.71
N GLU A 408 25.06 -4.70 44.37
CA GLU A 408 25.92 -3.94 45.28
C GLU A 408 25.52 -2.46 45.39
N ALA A 409 24.96 -1.89 44.32
CA ALA A 409 24.50 -0.52 44.26
C ALA A 409 23.18 -0.43 43.49
N SER A 410 22.44 0.65 43.72
CA SER A 410 21.18 0.87 42.99
C SER A 410 21.44 1.25 41.54
N ASP A 411 20.97 0.44 40.61
CA ASP A 411 21.20 0.63 39.16
C ASP A 411 19.95 0.27 38.33
N TYR A 412 19.99 0.52 37.02
CA TYR A 412 19.00 0.10 36.04
C TYR A 412 19.56 -1.08 35.22
N PRO A 413 19.20 -2.33 35.57
CA PRO A 413 19.73 -3.52 34.89
C PRO A 413 19.40 -3.56 33.39
N LEU A 414 18.34 -2.87 32.98
CA LEU A 414 17.99 -2.65 31.59
C LEU A 414 17.56 -1.21 31.35
N ALA A 415 18.08 -0.63 30.26
CA ALA A 415 17.57 0.58 29.66
C ALA A 415 17.09 0.28 28.23
N ALA A 416 15.95 0.86 27.85
CA ALA A 416 15.37 0.71 26.53
C ALA A 416 14.92 2.06 25.97
N ARG A 417 15.10 2.22 24.66
CA ARG A 417 14.57 3.30 23.85
C ARG A 417 13.83 2.71 22.67
N ASN A 418 12.60 3.14 22.48
CA ASN A 418 11.73 2.73 21.39
C ASN A 418 11.28 3.99 20.63
N VAL A 419 11.54 4.03 19.33
CA VAL A 419 11.16 5.13 18.44
C VAL A 419 10.17 4.61 17.41
N ASN A 420 8.92 5.04 17.49
CA ASN A 420 7.90 4.78 16.46
C ASN A 420 8.13 5.74 15.28
N LEU A 421 8.48 5.20 14.11
CA LEU A 421 8.84 6.01 12.94
C LEU A 421 7.63 6.67 12.26
N PHE A 422 6.42 6.11 12.39
CA PHE A 422 5.21 6.65 11.75
C PHE A 422 4.09 6.91 12.78
N THR A 423 4.16 8.07 13.46
CA THR A 423 3.16 8.51 14.46
C THR A 423 1.93 9.20 13.87
N VAL A 424 2.04 9.71 12.64
CA VAL A 424 0.94 10.38 11.93
C VAL A 424 0.76 9.73 10.56
N PRO A 425 -0.49 9.39 10.17
CA PRO A 425 -0.79 8.97 8.81
C PRO A 425 -0.62 10.14 7.85
N SER A 426 0.42 10.07 7.04
CA SER A 426 0.55 10.84 5.80
C SER A 426 -0.22 10.11 4.70
N ALA A 427 -1.12 10.78 3.97
CA ALA A 427 -1.64 10.23 2.72
C ALA A 427 -1.90 11.34 1.69
N ASP A 428 -1.02 11.46 0.72
CA ASP A 428 -1.29 11.35 -0.73
C ASP A 428 0.01 11.65 -1.49
N VAL A 429 0.31 10.77 -2.46
CA VAL A 429 1.38 10.79 -3.49
C VAL A 429 2.82 10.52 -3.05
N VAL A 430 3.44 9.63 -3.83
CA VAL A 430 4.87 9.31 -3.88
C VAL A 430 5.77 10.55 -4.03
N GLU A 431 5.27 11.65 -4.60
CA GLU A 431 5.97 12.96 -4.57
C GLU A 431 6.09 13.54 -3.16
N ARG A 432 5.12 13.31 -2.26
CA ARG A 432 5.19 13.76 -0.87
C ARG A 432 5.90 12.81 0.05
N VAL A 433 5.90 11.51 -0.27
CA VAL A 433 6.95 10.62 0.26
C VAL A 433 8.28 11.26 -0.12
N LEU A 434 8.54 11.61 -1.38
CA LEU A 434 9.77 12.33 -1.79
C LEU A 434 9.96 13.71 -1.11
N THR A 435 8.91 14.50 -0.84
CA THR A 435 9.02 15.80 -0.13
C THR A 435 9.33 15.65 1.35
N LEU A 436 8.66 14.72 2.04
CA LEU A 436 8.96 14.30 3.42
C LEU A 436 10.34 13.62 3.51
N LEU A 437 10.78 13.02 2.40
CA LEU A 437 12.11 12.44 2.22
C LEU A 437 13.21 13.50 2.02
N ALA A 438 12.90 14.63 1.38
CA ALA A 438 13.85 15.68 0.99
C ALA A 438 13.90 16.92 1.90
N THR A 439 12.79 17.31 2.54
CA THR A 439 12.66 18.62 3.23
C THR A 439 12.35 18.53 4.72
N GLY A 440 11.83 17.40 5.22
CA GLY A 440 11.45 17.23 6.63
C GLY A 440 10.18 17.98 7.07
N GLU A 441 9.48 18.67 6.16
CA GLU A 441 8.25 19.39 6.48
C GLU A 441 7.04 18.44 6.68
N THR A 442 6.22 18.76 7.68
CA THR A 442 5.11 17.95 8.20
C THR A 442 3.73 18.49 7.84
N ASP A 443 3.50 18.95 6.60
CA ASP A 443 2.15 19.34 6.18
C ASP A 443 1.89 19.23 4.67
N PRO A 444 0.71 18.76 4.20
CA PRO A 444 -0.56 18.56 4.90
C PRO A 444 -1.02 17.11 5.20
N VAL A 445 -1.92 16.96 6.19
CA VAL A 445 -2.60 15.70 6.57
C VAL A 445 -3.67 15.32 5.54
N SER A 446 -3.85 14.01 5.31
CA SER A 446 -4.86 13.54 4.36
C SER A 446 -6.28 13.89 4.79
N TYR A 447 -7.12 14.23 3.81
CA TYR A 447 -8.55 14.48 4.01
C TYR A 447 -9.26 13.34 4.78
N ALA A 448 -8.88 12.09 4.48
CA ALA A 448 -9.41 10.90 5.15
C ALA A 448 -8.98 10.83 6.63
N SER A 449 -7.73 11.16 6.92
CA SER A 449 -7.16 11.15 8.28
C SER A 449 -7.76 12.26 9.15
N ALA A 450 -7.97 13.44 8.57
CA ALA A 450 -8.69 14.53 9.21
C ALA A 450 -10.16 14.16 9.51
N ALA A 451 -10.85 13.51 8.56
CA ALA A 451 -12.21 13.03 8.76
C ALA A 451 -12.32 11.95 9.85
N ALA A 452 -11.35 11.03 9.92
CA ALA A 452 -11.27 10.01 10.97
C ALA A 452 -10.95 10.62 12.34
N THR A 453 -10.03 11.58 12.40
CA THR A 453 -9.72 12.34 13.63
C THR A 453 -10.94 13.10 14.12
N LEU A 454 -11.67 13.76 13.21
CA LEU A 454 -12.94 14.42 13.54
C LEU A 454 -13.92 13.41 14.14
N ARG A 455 -14.10 12.23 13.52
CA ARG A 455 -14.96 11.16 14.02
C ARG A 455 -14.59 10.70 15.44
N ALA A 456 -13.29 10.58 15.72
CA ALA A 456 -12.79 10.23 17.04
C ALA A 456 -13.18 11.31 18.06
N ALA A 457 -13.00 12.58 17.72
CA ALA A 457 -13.39 13.71 18.56
C ALA A 457 -14.90 13.79 18.78
N GLU A 458 -15.74 13.48 17.78
CA GLU A 458 -17.20 13.46 17.98
C GLU A 458 -17.63 12.43 19.03
N ARG A 459 -16.95 11.30 19.10
CA ARG A 459 -17.22 10.24 20.08
C ARG A 459 -16.61 10.52 21.45
N ALA A 460 -15.47 11.19 21.48
CA ALA A 460 -14.77 11.54 22.72
C ALA A 460 -15.40 12.74 23.44
N GLY A 461 -16.30 13.47 22.77
CA GLY A 461 -16.78 14.76 23.28
C GLY A 461 -15.69 15.84 23.30
N ALA A 462 -14.59 15.64 22.57
CA ALA A 462 -13.45 16.56 22.54
C ALA A 462 -13.75 17.80 21.69
N ASP A 463 -13.08 18.92 22.01
CA ASP A 463 -13.18 20.12 21.17
C ASP A 463 -12.67 19.82 19.75
N ARG A 464 -13.48 20.24 18.78
CA ARG A 464 -13.37 19.89 17.36
C ARG A 464 -13.92 20.98 16.46
N ALA A 465 -14.24 22.16 16.99
CA ALA A 465 -14.99 23.17 16.25
C ALA A 465 -14.28 23.60 14.95
N THR A 466 -12.97 23.85 15.05
CA THR A 466 -12.12 24.25 13.92
C THR A 466 -11.98 23.14 12.89
N LEU A 467 -11.54 21.93 13.31
CA LEU A 467 -11.42 20.79 12.40
C LEU A 467 -12.75 20.43 11.72
N ARG A 468 -13.87 20.53 12.44
CA ARG A 468 -15.21 20.30 11.88
C ARG A 468 -15.54 21.30 10.77
N ARG A 469 -15.12 22.56 10.89
CA ARG A 469 -15.31 23.58 9.86
C ARG A 469 -14.48 23.26 8.62
N ASP A 470 -13.18 23.04 8.81
CA ASP A 470 -12.25 22.74 7.71
C ASP A 470 -12.67 21.47 6.93
N VAL A 471 -13.11 20.42 7.65
CA VAL A 471 -13.66 19.20 7.01
C VAL A 471 -14.94 19.48 6.23
N ARG A 472 -15.83 20.36 6.71
CA ARG A 472 -17.05 20.74 6.00
C ARG A 472 -16.74 21.54 4.75
N ASP A 473 -15.81 22.48 4.83
CA ASP A 473 -15.43 23.34 3.71
C ASP A 473 -14.82 22.50 2.59
N ALA A 474 -13.87 21.61 2.91
CA ALA A 474 -13.32 20.65 1.95
C ALA A 474 -14.40 19.67 1.39
N THR A 475 -15.38 19.27 2.21
CA THR A 475 -16.54 18.50 1.71
C THR A 475 -17.39 19.33 0.73
N GLY A 476 -17.49 20.64 0.96
CA GLY A 476 -18.16 21.61 0.08
C GLY A 476 -17.48 21.71 -1.28
N THR A 477 -16.16 21.86 -1.31
CA THR A 477 -15.35 21.85 -2.56
C THR A 477 -15.55 20.55 -3.35
N ALA A 478 -15.60 19.41 -2.66
CA ALA A 478 -15.91 18.12 -3.30
C ALA A 478 -17.33 18.09 -3.88
N ARG A 479 -18.31 18.71 -3.21
CA ARG A 479 -19.69 18.83 -3.70
C ARG A 479 -19.77 19.68 -4.97
N GLU A 480 -19.10 20.83 -4.97
CA GLU A 480 -19.01 21.72 -6.15
C GLU A 480 -18.38 21.01 -7.33
N THR A 481 -17.26 20.31 -7.11
CA THR A 481 -16.61 19.49 -8.13
C THR A 481 -17.55 18.46 -8.74
N MET A 482 -18.36 17.78 -7.91
CA MET A 482 -19.34 16.81 -8.40
C MET A 482 -20.49 17.49 -9.17
N ASN A 483 -20.91 18.68 -8.76
CA ASN A 483 -21.91 19.47 -9.50
C ASN A 483 -21.38 19.90 -10.88
N ASP A 484 -20.12 20.31 -10.99
CA ASP A 484 -19.49 20.70 -12.25
C ASP A 484 -19.45 19.53 -13.24
N VAL A 485 -19.07 18.34 -12.75
CA VAL A 485 -19.10 17.10 -13.56
C VAL A 485 -20.51 16.76 -14.03
N LEU A 486 -21.51 16.89 -13.15
CA LEU A 486 -22.91 16.68 -13.54
C LEU A 486 -23.34 17.70 -14.60
N SER A 487 -22.96 18.97 -14.45
CA SER A 487 -23.31 20.03 -15.40
C SER A 487 -22.65 19.84 -16.77
N ALA A 488 -21.38 19.41 -16.79
CA ALA A 488 -20.61 19.26 -18.03
C ALA A 488 -20.98 18.01 -18.82
N HIS A 489 -21.46 16.95 -18.15
CA HIS A 489 -21.57 15.63 -18.76
C HIS A 489 -22.97 14.99 -18.71
N THR A 490 -23.98 15.75 -18.28
CA THR A 490 -25.38 15.29 -18.27
C THR A 490 -26.32 16.37 -18.81
N GLY A 491 -27.50 15.98 -19.27
CA GLY A 491 -28.58 16.90 -19.65
C GLY A 491 -29.46 17.35 -18.48
N LEU A 492 -29.05 17.09 -17.22
CA LEU A 492 -29.85 17.39 -16.05
C LEU A 492 -29.97 18.90 -15.79
N SER A 493 -31.16 19.35 -15.39
CA SER A 493 -31.36 20.73 -14.95
C SER A 493 -30.63 21.00 -13.62
N ALA A 494 -30.40 22.27 -13.30
CA ALA A 494 -29.77 22.64 -12.02
C ALA A 494 -30.56 22.11 -10.80
N ALA A 495 -31.90 22.08 -10.88
CA ALA A 495 -32.76 21.54 -9.84
C ALA A 495 -32.57 20.02 -9.68
N ASP A 496 -32.49 19.27 -10.78
CA ASP A 496 -32.33 17.82 -10.75
C ASP A 496 -30.94 17.41 -10.23
N ARG A 497 -29.90 18.16 -10.64
CA ARG A 497 -28.54 18.00 -10.08
C ARG A 497 -28.52 18.25 -8.58
N GLY A 498 -29.21 19.29 -8.11
CA GLY A 498 -29.39 19.61 -6.70
C GLY A 498 -30.03 18.45 -5.93
N ARG A 499 -31.17 17.93 -6.41
CA ARG A 499 -31.85 16.77 -5.81
C ARG A 499 -30.97 15.53 -5.75
N ALA A 500 -30.23 15.23 -6.82
CA ALA A 500 -29.33 14.09 -6.87
C ALA A 500 -28.19 14.22 -5.82
N LEU A 501 -27.58 15.41 -5.70
CA LEU A 501 -26.55 15.68 -4.72
C LEU A 501 -27.11 15.60 -3.28
N ASP A 502 -28.28 16.18 -3.01
CA ASP A 502 -28.91 16.13 -1.69
C ASP A 502 -29.26 14.71 -1.26
N ALA A 503 -29.89 13.94 -2.15
CA ALA A 503 -30.23 12.54 -1.90
C ALA A 503 -28.97 11.68 -1.61
N ALA A 504 -27.87 11.94 -2.32
CA ALA A 504 -26.61 11.24 -2.08
C ALA A 504 -25.97 11.64 -0.73
N PHE A 505 -25.90 12.94 -0.43
CA PHE A 505 -25.28 13.44 0.81
C PHE A 505 -26.09 13.09 2.07
N ALA A 506 -27.41 12.96 1.97
CA ALA A 506 -28.29 12.57 3.07
C ALA A 506 -27.99 11.17 3.65
N ARG A 507 -27.38 10.27 2.85
CA ARG A 507 -26.98 8.92 3.29
C ARG A 507 -25.93 8.91 4.40
N TRP A 508 -25.17 10.00 4.53
CA TRP A 508 -24.14 10.17 5.56
C TRP A 508 -24.49 11.41 6.37
N PRO A 509 -25.08 11.28 7.58
CA PRO A 509 -25.66 12.43 8.27
C PRO A 509 -24.63 13.34 8.95
N THR A 510 -23.45 12.83 9.31
CA THR A 510 -22.42 13.61 10.01
C THR A 510 -21.33 14.12 9.05
N PRO A 511 -20.72 15.29 9.31
CA PRO A 511 -19.60 15.80 8.52
C PRO A 511 -18.46 14.78 8.39
N ALA A 512 -18.09 14.11 9.49
CA ALA A 512 -17.05 13.09 9.47
C ALA A 512 -17.41 11.90 8.56
N THR A 513 -18.65 11.40 8.64
CA THR A 513 -19.09 10.29 7.78
C THR A 513 -19.18 10.68 6.30
N ARG A 514 -19.59 11.92 5.99
CA ARG A 514 -19.60 12.44 4.60
C ARG A 514 -18.19 12.56 4.05
N ALA A 515 -17.27 13.12 4.83
CA ALA A 515 -15.89 13.26 4.42
C ALA A 515 -15.22 11.90 4.19
N LEU A 516 -15.47 10.90 5.04
CA LEU A 516 -15.03 9.53 4.81
C LEU A 516 -15.66 8.91 3.54
N ALA A 517 -16.93 9.20 3.25
CA ALA A 517 -17.61 8.72 2.04
C ALA A 517 -17.11 9.39 0.76
N VAL A 518 -16.72 10.67 0.83
CA VAL A 518 -15.95 11.33 -0.23
C VAL A 518 -14.63 10.58 -0.37
N ALA A 519 -13.86 10.43 0.72
CA ALA A 519 -12.53 9.84 0.73
C ALA A 519 -12.48 8.44 0.07
N ASN A 520 -13.39 7.55 0.44
CA ASN A 520 -13.43 6.18 -0.07
C ASN A 520 -14.20 6.02 -1.40
N GLY A 521 -14.67 7.13 -2.02
CA GLY A 521 -15.36 7.11 -3.31
C GLY A 521 -16.82 6.66 -3.27
N SER A 522 -17.37 6.35 -2.09
CA SER A 522 -18.77 5.95 -1.92
C SER A 522 -19.75 7.08 -2.23
N LEU A 523 -19.39 8.32 -1.88
CA LEU A 523 -20.24 9.49 -2.16
C LEU A 523 -20.33 9.80 -3.66
N PRO A 524 -19.21 9.90 -4.44
CA PRO A 524 -19.27 9.99 -5.90
C PRO A 524 -20.13 8.90 -6.56
N ALA A 525 -20.02 7.64 -6.11
CA ALA A 525 -20.82 6.54 -6.63
C ALA A 525 -22.31 6.68 -6.29
N ALA A 526 -22.64 7.19 -5.10
CA ALA A 526 -24.01 7.50 -4.71
C ALA A 526 -24.60 8.66 -5.50
N VAL A 527 -23.81 9.70 -5.80
CA VAL A 527 -24.22 10.81 -6.67
C VAL A 527 -24.53 10.32 -8.08
N ALA A 528 -23.66 9.48 -8.67
CA ALA A 528 -23.94 8.91 -10.00
C ALA A 528 -25.21 8.06 -10.02
N ALA A 529 -25.47 7.29 -8.94
CA ALA A 529 -26.69 6.51 -8.81
C ALA A 529 -27.94 7.37 -8.60
N ALA A 530 -27.83 8.50 -7.89
CA ALA A 530 -28.92 9.45 -7.71
C ALA A 530 -29.23 10.20 -9.01
N ALA A 531 -28.20 10.70 -9.71
CA ALA A 531 -28.35 11.35 -11.01
C ALA A 531 -29.00 10.44 -12.06
N ALA A 532 -28.70 9.14 -12.04
CA ALA A 532 -29.35 8.17 -12.93
C ALA A 532 -30.86 8.04 -12.68
N ARG A 533 -31.34 8.24 -11.43
CA ARG A 533 -32.79 8.26 -11.14
C ARG A 533 -33.46 9.53 -11.65
N GLU A 534 -32.71 10.62 -11.77
CA GLU A 534 -33.17 11.88 -12.35
C GLU A 534 -33.05 11.90 -13.89
N GLY A 535 -32.66 10.79 -14.52
CA GLY A 535 -32.59 10.67 -15.99
C GLY A 535 -31.19 10.84 -16.59
N ALA A 536 -30.13 10.86 -15.79
CA ALA A 536 -28.77 10.83 -16.35
C ALA A 536 -28.45 9.47 -16.98
N ASP A 537 -28.04 9.49 -18.25
CA ASP A 537 -27.59 8.30 -18.96
C ASP A 537 -26.22 7.78 -18.47
N ARG A 538 -25.94 6.49 -18.76
CA ARG A 538 -24.60 5.89 -18.64
C ARG A 538 -23.97 6.05 -17.25
N ARG A 539 -24.71 5.66 -16.21
CA ARG A 539 -24.28 5.68 -14.79
C ARG A 539 -22.82 5.28 -14.55
N GLY A 540 -22.29 4.26 -15.24
CA GLY A 540 -20.91 3.81 -15.07
C GLY A 540 -19.85 4.86 -15.48
N PHE A 541 -20.04 5.51 -16.64
CA PHE A 541 -19.17 6.60 -17.10
C PHE A 541 -19.25 7.81 -16.16
N LEU A 542 -20.47 8.14 -15.73
CA LEU A 542 -20.66 9.24 -14.80
C LEU A 542 -19.97 8.98 -13.45
N ALA A 543 -20.09 7.74 -12.92
CA ALA A 543 -19.40 7.35 -11.70
C ALA A 543 -17.87 7.46 -11.84
N ALA A 544 -17.31 6.98 -12.95
CA ALA A 544 -15.87 7.09 -13.23
C ALA A 544 -15.41 8.56 -13.30
N ARG A 545 -16.16 9.43 -13.97
CA ARG A 545 -15.87 10.88 -14.04
C ARG A 545 -15.93 11.57 -12.69
N LEU A 546 -16.98 11.33 -11.90
CA LEU A 546 -17.11 11.89 -10.55
C LEU A 546 -15.96 11.43 -9.63
N GLN A 547 -15.61 10.15 -9.70
CA GLN A 547 -14.49 9.60 -8.92
C GLN A 547 -13.13 10.13 -9.37
N HIS A 548 -12.92 10.29 -10.68
CA HIS A 548 -11.71 10.88 -11.24
C HIS A 548 -11.57 12.35 -10.81
N ALA A 549 -12.60 13.17 -10.99
CA ALA A 549 -12.57 14.60 -10.67
C ALA A 549 -12.26 14.86 -9.18
N VAL A 550 -12.93 14.13 -8.27
CA VAL A 550 -12.67 14.25 -6.84
C VAL A 550 -11.25 13.80 -6.48
N ARG A 551 -10.72 12.75 -7.13
CA ARG A 551 -9.33 12.30 -6.90
C ARG A 551 -8.31 13.30 -7.44
N ALA A 552 -8.55 13.90 -8.61
CA ALA A 552 -7.71 14.93 -9.19
C ALA A 552 -7.58 16.15 -8.25
N ARG A 553 -8.70 16.60 -7.66
CA ARG A 553 -8.70 17.67 -6.65
C ARG A 553 -7.88 17.34 -5.39
N ARG A 554 -7.88 16.08 -4.95
CA ARG A 554 -7.01 15.66 -3.82
C ARG A 554 -5.55 15.68 -4.20
N ALA A 555 -5.21 15.14 -5.36
CA ALA A 555 -3.85 15.11 -5.86
C ALA A 555 -3.29 16.53 -6.04
N ALA A 556 -4.14 17.49 -6.44
CA ALA A 556 -3.79 18.91 -6.54
C ALA A 556 -3.65 19.62 -5.17
N GLY A 557 -4.10 19.00 -4.07
CA GLY A 557 -4.05 19.60 -2.74
C GLY A 557 -5.31 20.40 -2.35
N ASP A 558 -6.27 20.59 -3.25
CA ASP A 558 -7.48 21.41 -3.06
C ASP A 558 -8.40 20.89 -1.94
N LEU A 559 -8.25 19.61 -1.57
CA LEU A 559 -9.03 18.95 -0.51
C LEU A 559 -8.17 18.61 0.72
N THR A 560 -7.09 19.33 0.97
CA THR A 560 -6.18 19.06 2.10
C THR A 560 -6.55 19.85 3.36
N ILE A 561 -6.21 19.28 4.51
CA ILE A 561 -6.39 19.93 5.81
C ILE A 561 -5.03 19.96 6.50
N HIS A 562 -4.62 21.16 6.91
CA HIS A 562 -3.36 21.36 7.62
C HIS A 562 -3.34 20.60 8.95
N GLY A 563 -2.22 19.95 9.25
CA GLY A 563 -1.93 19.18 10.45
C GLY A 563 -1.99 20.04 11.71
N SER A 564 -1.63 21.32 11.60
CA SER A 564 -1.87 22.33 12.65
C SER A 564 -3.34 22.42 13.09
N ARG A 565 -4.29 21.98 12.26
CA ARG A 565 -5.72 21.90 12.58
C ARG A 565 -6.16 20.53 13.12
N VAL A 566 -5.38 19.49 12.86
CA VAL A 566 -5.68 18.09 13.24
C VAL A 566 -5.06 17.73 14.58
N ASP A 567 -3.81 18.14 14.82
CA ASP A 567 -3.04 17.74 15.99
C ASP A 567 -3.58 18.28 17.33
N PRO A 568 -4.13 19.52 17.41
CA PRO A 568 -4.83 19.96 18.60
C PRO A 568 -6.03 19.08 18.94
N VAL A 569 -6.79 18.64 17.92
CA VAL A 569 -7.96 17.77 18.12
C VAL A 569 -7.54 16.37 18.55
N ARG A 570 -6.46 15.81 17.99
CA ARG A 570 -5.88 14.55 18.48
C ARG A 570 -5.47 14.64 19.94
N SER A 571 -4.82 15.74 20.29
CA SER A 571 -4.40 16.01 21.67
C SER A 571 -5.60 16.16 22.60
N ALA A 572 -6.66 16.85 22.17
CA ALA A 572 -7.90 16.96 22.92
C ALA A 572 -8.60 15.60 23.11
N VAL A 573 -8.64 14.74 22.08
CA VAL A 573 -9.14 13.36 22.19
C VAL A 573 -8.31 12.58 23.23
N ARG A 574 -6.99 12.72 23.22
CA ARG A 574 -6.10 12.10 24.21
C ARG A 574 -6.37 12.61 25.62
N SER A 575 -6.46 13.92 25.82
CA SER A 575 -6.73 14.52 27.12
C SER A 575 -8.09 14.09 27.67
N ALA A 576 -9.13 14.04 26.82
CA ALA A 576 -10.45 13.56 27.22
C ALA A 576 -10.40 12.11 27.72
N VAL A 577 -9.66 11.24 27.01
CA VAL A 577 -9.47 9.84 27.41
C VAL A 577 -8.62 9.72 28.67
N ALA A 578 -7.53 10.49 28.78
CA ALA A 578 -6.63 10.47 29.94
C ALA A 578 -7.34 10.96 31.22
N THR A 579 -8.22 11.97 31.10
CA THR A 579 -9.03 12.48 32.22
C THR A 579 -10.01 11.42 32.68
N ALA A 580 -10.74 10.80 31.74
CA ALA A 580 -11.65 9.69 32.05
C ALA A 580 -10.92 8.48 32.69
N ALA A 581 -9.64 8.28 32.36
CA ALA A 581 -8.81 7.25 32.96
C ALA A 581 -8.29 7.64 34.36
N ALA A 582 -7.94 8.90 34.60
CA ALA A 582 -7.46 9.38 35.90
C ALA A 582 -8.49 9.22 37.03
N ASP A 583 -9.78 9.29 36.69
CA ASP A 583 -10.89 9.08 37.63
C ASP A 583 -11.17 7.59 37.95
N ALA A 584 -10.43 6.68 37.31
CA ALA A 584 -10.61 5.24 37.46
C ALA A 584 -9.47 4.60 38.30
N THR A 585 -9.72 3.44 38.90
CA THR A 585 -8.65 2.64 39.54
C THR A 585 -7.56 2.29 38.51
N GLN A 586 -6.30 2.09 38.92
CA GLN A 586 -5.20 1.91 37.96
C GLN A 586 -5.45 0.83 36.89
N THR A 587 -6.08 -0.29 37.27
CA THR A 587 -6.50 -1.36 36.34
C THR A 587 -7.66 -0.93 35.43
N ALA A 588 -8.61 -0.14 35.93
CA ALA A 588 -9.73 0.37 35.14
C ALA A 588 -9.33 1.55 34.23
N ALA A 589 -8.36 2.36 34.65
CA ALA A 589 -7.76 3.45 33.90
C ALA A 589 -7.02 2.93 32.67
N GLU A 590 -6.17 1.92 32.87
CA GLU A 590 -5.47 1.22 31.79
C GLU A 590 -6.48 0.53 30.85
N ALA A 591 -7.48 -0.18 31.38
CA ALA A 591 -8.52 -0.82 30.57
C ALA A 591 -9.48 0.16 29.85
N ALA A 592 -9.61 1.40 30.33
CA ALA A 592 -10.38 2.47 29.71
C ALA A 592 -9.60 3.17 28.60
N LEU A 593 -8.30 3.43 28.81
CA LEU A 593 -7.35 3.89 27.77
C LEU A 593 -7.31 2.92 26.60
N GLU A 594 -7.31 1.64 26.94
CA GLU A 594 -7.48 0.54 26.02
C GLU A 594 -8.79 0.70 25.22
N ARG A 595 -9.98 0.68 25.84
CA ARG A 595 -11.29 0.74 25.13
C ARG A 595 -11.66 2.11 24.54
N SER A 596 -10.71 3.03 24.47
CA SER A 596 -10.97 4.44 24.20
C SER A 596 -11.13 4.79 22.72
N THR A 597 -11.61 6.01 22.48
CA THR A 597 -11.65 6.65 21.15
C THR A 597 -10.27 6.86 20.53
N LEU A 598 -9.17 6.60 21.26
CA LEU A 598 -7.81 6.59 20.69
C LEU A 598 -7.65 5.54 19.60
N ALA A 599 -8.33 4.40 19.71
CA ALA A 599 -8.32 3.36 18.68
C ALA A 599 -8.97 3.80 17.34
N LEU A 600 -9.59 4.99 17.28
CA LEU A 600 -10.14 5.59 16.07
C LEU A 600 -9.18 6.60 15.43
N LEU A 601 -8.11 7.00 16.13
CA LEU A 601 -7.06 7.81 15.54
C LEU A 601 -6.30 6.94 14.56
N PRO A 602 -6.19 7.33 13.28
CA PRO A 602 -5.43 6.53 12.34
C PRO A 602 -3.95 6.60 12.72
N SER A 603 -3.25 5.48 12.55
CA SER A 603 -1.84 5.29 12.89
C SER A 603 -1.09 4.58 11.74
N GLY A 604 0.20 4.86 11.62
CA GLY A 604 1.04 4.27 10.58
C GLY A 604 0.92 4.91 9.21
N LEU A 605 1.71 4.40 8.28
CA LEU A 605 1.83 4.86 6.91
C LEU A 605 0.86 4.10 5.99
N PRO A 606 -0.23 4.73 5.51
CA PRO A 606 -1.07 4.14 4.49
C PRO A 606 -0.33 4.07 3.16
N ILE A 607 -0.34 2.90 2.55
CA ILE A 607 0.35 2.62 1.29
C ILE A 607 -0.69 2.49 0.18
N LEU A 608 -0.49 3.26 -0.90
CA LEU A 608 -1.41 3.36 -2.01
C LEU A 608 -0.75 2.83 -3.30
N PRO A 609 -1.14 1.65 -3.83
CA PRO A 609 -0.66 1.19 -5.12
C PRO A 609 -1.24 2.03 -6.26
N LEU A 610 -2.48 2.53 -6.07
CA LEU A 610 -3.21 3.37 -7.02
C LEU A 610 -3.78 4.60 -6.27
N PRO A 611 -3.81 5.81 -6.86
CA PRO A 611 -4.46 6.99 -6.27
C PRO A 611 -5.90 6.72 -5.82
N GLY A 612 -6.19 7.05 -4.57
CA GLY A 612 -7.50 6.81 -3.94
C GLY A 612 -7.74 5.35 -3.49
N GLN A 613 -6.74 4.47 -3.58
CA GLN A 613 -6.78 3.13 -3.00
C GLN A 613 -5.74 2.93 -1.93
N TRP A 614 -6.19 2.46 -0.78
CA TRP A 614 -5.33 2.03 0.29
C TRP A 614 -5.21 0.51 0.24
N TYR A 615 -3.98 0.01 0.15
CA TYR A 615 -3.67 -1.42 0.05
C TYR A 615 -3.26 -2.04 1.39
N VAL A 616 -2.34 -1.39 2.11
CA VAL A 616 -1.89 -1.82 3.42
C VAL A 616 -1.51 -0.61 4.26
N THR A 617 -1.44 -0.80 5.56
CA THR A 617 -0.81 0.17 6.47
C THR A 617 0.44 -0.46 7.05
N ALA A 618 1.55 0.25 7.00
CA ALA A 618 2.78 -0.19 7.61
C ALA A 618 3.18 0.73 8.76
N ASN A 619 3.87 0.17 9.75
CA ASN A 619 4.61 0.97 10.72
C ASN A 619 5.95 0.31 11.01
N ALA A 620 6.90 1.09 11.51
CA ALA A 620 8.23 0.65 11.83
C ALA A 620 8.71 1.29 13.14
N TRP A 621 9.49 0.54 13.90
CA TRP A 621 10.08 0.96 15.16
C TRP A 621 11.59 0.81 15.10
N GLU A 622 12.32 1.81 15.58
CA GLU A 622 13.73 1.70 15.92
C GLU A 622 13.84 1.45 17.43
N ILE A 623 14.49 0.35 17.79
CA ILE A 623 14.57 -0.15 19.16
C ILE A 623 16.04 -0.26 19.54
N ALA A 624 16.38 0.32 20.69
CA ALA A 624 17.68 0.18 21.31
C ALA A 624 17.51 -0.32 22.74
N ALA A 625 18.35 -1.25 23.15
CA ALA A 625 18.40 -1.73 24.53
C ALA A 625 19.84 -1.94 24.96
N ARG A 626 20.15 -1.50 26.18
CA ARG A 626 21.43 -1.71 26.86
C ARG A 626 21.17 -2.25 28.26
N GLY A 627 21.99 -3.18 28.72
CA GLY A 627 21.82 -3.80 30.02
C GLY A 627 22.92 -4.80 30.32
N GLY A 628 22.86 -5.42 31.47
CA GLY A 628 23.89 -6.36 31.89
C GLY A 628 23.60 -6.98 33.24
N TYR A 629 24.38 -8.02 33.57
CA TYR A 629 24.36 -8.67 34.87
C TYR A 629 25.55 -8.17 35.68
N ALA A 630 25.28 -7.67 36.88
CA ALA A 630 26.31 -7.26 37.82
C ALA A 630 27.21 -8.45 38.20
N ARG A 631 26.61 -9.64 38.28
CA ARG A 631 27.32 -10.91 38.50
C ARG A 631 26.70 -12.03 37.68
N PHE A 632 27.53 -12.79 36.97
CA PHE A 632 27.10 -13.95 36.19
C PHE A 632 28.00 -15.15 36.48
N GLU A 633 27.42 -16.26 36.92
CA GLU A 633 28.12 -17.46 37.34
C GLU A 633 27.74 -18.69 36.50
N VAL A 634 28.74 -19.48 36.13
CA VAL A 634 28.57 -20.77 35.45
C VAL A 634 29.30 -21.85 36.23
N ASP A 635 28.54 -22.79 36.78
CA ASP A 635 29.06 -23.97 37.46
C ASP A 635 29.07 -25.17 36.49
N ALA A 636 30.25 -25.74 36.26
CA ALA A 636 30.44 -26.92 35.42
C ALA A 636 31.00 -28.10 36.22
N PRO A 637 30.50 -29.34 36.02
CA PRO A 637 31.07 -30.51 36.67
C PRO A 637 32.49 -30.78 36.16
N LEU A 638 33.45 -30.90 37.08
CA LEU A 638 34.83 -31.35 36.80
C LEU A 638 34.88 -32.87 36.98
N GLY A 639 34.77 -33.61 35.87
CA GLY A 639 35.16 -35.02 35.86
C GLY A 639 36.69 -35.13 35.82
N ARG A 640 37.34 -35.36 36.96
CA ARG A 640 38.71 -35.89 36.99
C ARG A 640 38.64 -37.40 37.23
N PRO A 641 39.41 -38.23 36.49
CA PRO A 641 39.58 -39.63 36.89
C PRO A 641 40.13 -39.68 38.33
N GLY A 642 39.41 -40.34 39.24
CA GLY A 642 39.83 -40.53 40.63
C GLY A 642 39.40 -39.46 41.66
N VAL A 643 38.71 -38.38 41.27
CA VAL A 643 38.15 -37.41 42.23
C VAL A 643 36.65 -37.26 41.97
N ALA A 644 35.83 -37.80 42.87
CA ALA A 644 34.39 -37.60 42.83
C ALA A 644 34.05 -36.17 43.29
N GLY A 645 33.32 -35.40 42.48
CA GLY A 645 32.57 -34.21 42.95
C GLY A 645 33.19 -32.83 42.75
N GLY A 646 34.27 -32.67 41.98
CA GLY A 646 34.79 -31.32 41.68
C GLY A 646 33.80 -30.48 40.85
N THR A 647 33.62 -29.20 41.19
CA THR A 647 32.87 -28.22 40.39
C THR A 647 33.77 -27.05 40.04
N LEU A 648 33.75 -26.62 38.77
CA LEU A 648 34.41 -25.41 38.31
C LEU A 648 33.38 -24.28 38.29
N ARG A 649 33.61 -23.24 39.07
CA ARG A 649 32.84 -22.00 39.01
C ARG A 649 33.55 -20.97 38.15
N TYR A 650 32.86 -20.45 37.16
CA TYR A 650 33.31 -19.34 36.33
C TYR A 650 32.46 -18.11 36.64
N VAL A 651 33.08 -17.01 37.06
CA VAL A 651 32.38 -15.77 37.45
C VAL A 651 32.72 -14.66 36.43
N ARG A 652 31.73 -13.81 36.15
CA ARG A 652 31.88 -12.51 35.48
C ARG A 652 31.25 -11.44 36.36
N ALA A 653 32.07 -10.58 36.95
CA ALA A 653 31.66 -9.44 37.77
C ALA A 653 32.71 -8.33 37.67
N ASP A 654 32.33 -7.08 37.96
CA ASP A 654 33.29 -5.96 38.04
C ASP A 654 34.06 -6.02 39.37
N ALA A 655 35.04 -6.91 39.45
CA ALA A 655 35.81 -7.17 40.67
C ALA A 655 37.31 -7.35 40.40
N PRO A 656 38.19 -6.94 41.32
CA PRO A 656 39.62 -7.24 41.23
C PRO A 656 39.84 -8.75 41.36
N VAL A 657 40.71 -9.31 40.52
CA VAL A 657 41.14 -10.71 40.58
C VAL A 657 42.46 -10.75 41.33
N THR A 658 42.51 -11.48 42.44
CA THR A 658 43.71 -11.62 43.26
C THR A 658 44.04 -13.09 43.50
N LEU A 659 45.32 -13.45 43.53
CA LEU A 659 45.81 -14.78 43.89
C LEU A 659 47.12 -14.64 44.66
N ASP A 660 47.31 -15.41 45.72
CA ASP A 660 48.61 -15.57 46.36
C ASP A 660 49.50 -16.43 45.44
N VAL A 661 50.35 -15.78 44.65
CA VAL A 661 51.16 -16.45 43.62
C VAL A 661 52.42 -17.05 44.22
N ASP A 662 52.95 -16.45 45.29
CA ASP A 662 54.22 -16.83 45.92
C ASP A 662 54.06 -17.67 47.21
N GLY A 663 52.83 -17.83 47.69
CA GLY A 663 52.50 -18.61 48.88
C GLY A 663 52.78 -17.86 50.19
N ASP A 664 52.89 -16.53 50.16
CA ASP A 664 53.19 -15.70 51.33
C ASP A 664 51.95 -15.40 52.20
N GLY A 665 50.76 -15.85 51.78
CA GLY A 665 49.49 -15.63 52.44
C GLY A 665 48.82 -14.29 52.12
N ARG A 666 49.40 -13.45 51.25
CA ARG A 666 48.81 -12.22 50.73
C ARG A 666 48.38 -12.43 49.28
N ALA A 667 47.22 -11.87 48.92
CA ALA A 667 46.71 -12.01 47.58
C ALA A 667 47.30 -10.92 46.66
N ASP A 668 48.03 -11.33 45.62
CA ASP A 668 48.56 -10.41 44.60
C ASP A 668 47.49 -10.05 43.58
N PRO A 669 47.42 -8.78 43.12
CA PRO A 669 46.51 -8.38 42.06
C PRO A 669 46.95 -8.95 40.71
N LEU A 670 46.08 -9.77 40.11
CA LEU A 670 46.27 -10.37 38.79
C LEU A 670 45.56 -9.60 37.67
N GLY A 671 44.55 -8.80 38.00
CA GLY A 671 43.79 -8.01 37.03
C GLY A 671 42.41 -7.64 37.53
N VAL A 672 41.52 -7.35 36.58
CA VAL A 672 40.10 -7.07 36.84
C VAL A 672 39.24 -7.98 36.00
N ASP A 673 38.19 -8.50 36.61
CA ASP A 673 37.09 -9.13 35.89
C ASP A 673 36.08 -8.05 35.47
N THR A 674 35.28 -8.37 34.46
CA THR A 674 34.26 -7.45 33.92
C THR A 674 32.90 -8.11 33.93
N ALA A 675 31.89 -7.37 34.37
CA ALA A 675 30.49 -7.75 34.29
C ALA A 675 30.06 -8.02 32.84
N LEU A 676 29.03 -8.85 32.66
CA LEU A 676 28.48 -9.12 31.34
C LEU A 676 27.48 -8.03 30.96
N GLY A 677 27.79 -7.29 29.91
CA GLY A 677 26.89 -6.31 29.31
C GLY A 677 26.36 -6.73 27.94
N PHE A 678 25.41 -5.95 27.44
CA PHE A 678 25.04 -5.89 26.04
C PHE A 678 24.54 -4.50 25.67
N ASP A 679 24.75 -4.15 24.41
CA ASP A 679 24.09 -3.04 23.73
C ASP A 679 23.66 -3.57 22.38
N TYR A 680 22.38 -3.41 22.05
CA TYR A 680 21.92 -3.68 20.71
C TYR A 680 20.92 -2.65 20.20
N ARG A 681 20.98 -2.44 18.88
CA ARG A 681 19.97 -1.71 18.12
C ARG A 681 19.36 -2.64 17.08
N THR A 682 18.05 -2.52 16.91
CA THR A 682 17.30 -3.27 15.90
C THR A 682 16.08 -2.48 15.49
N GLY A 683 15.66 -2.64 14.25
CA GLY A 683 14.33 -2.19 13.84
C GLY A 683 13.34 -3.31 13.57
N VAL A 684 12.06 -2.96 13.67
CA VAL A 684 10.91 -3.85 13.53
C VAL A 684 9.89 -3.22 12.59
N VAL A 685 9.22 -4.01 11.74
CA VAL A 685 8.17 -3.54 10.83
C VAL A 685 6.90 -4.37 11.05
N ALA A 686 5.75 -3.73 11.05
CA ALA A 686 4.44 -4.39 11.04
C ALA A 686 3.61 -3.90 9.84
N VAL A 687 2.91 -4.83 9.17
CA VAL A 687 2.03 -4.51 8.04
C VAL A 687 0.65 -5.09 8.27
N VAL A 688 -0.38 -4.26 8.18
CA VAL A 688 -1.78 -4.64 8.37
C VAL A 688 -2.62 -4.34 7.11
N PRO A 689 -3.80 -4.96 6.97
CA PRO A 689 -4.75 -4.60 5.93
C PRO A 689 -5.08 -3.10 5.87
N PRO A 690 -5.69 -2.59 4.78
CA PRO A 690 -6.09 -1.21 4.69
C PRO A 690 -7.33 -0.98 5.57
N GLY A 691 -7.37 0.10 6.33
CA GLY A 691 -8.53 0.41 7.16
C GLY A 691 -8.25 1.49 8.19
N PRO A 692 -9.28 2.28 8.57
CA PRO A 692 -9.16 3.63 9.14
C PRO A 692 -8.36 3.76 10.43
N ARG A 693 -7.97 2.65 11.07
CA ARG A 693 -7.16 2.60 12.29
C ARG A 693 -5.67 2.47 12.00
N GLY A 694 -5.32 1.76 10.92
CA GLY A 694 -3.95 1.48 10.56
C GLY A 694 -3.21 0.61 11.58
N VAL A 695 -1.92 0.89 11.78
CA VAL A 695 -1.05 0.22 12.76
C VAL A 695 -0.02 1.19 13.31
N GLY A 696 0.21 1.21 14.62
CA GLY A 696 1.22 2.08 15.22
C GLY A 696 0.94 2.52 16.64
N ASP A 697 1.92 3.17 17.27
CA ASP A 697 1.73 3.72 18.61
C ASP A 697 0.94 5.03 18.54
N VAL A 698 -0.18 5.09 19.26
CA VAL A 698 -1.15 6.18 19.24
C VAL A 698 -0.76 7.24 20.29
N GLY A 699 0.43 7.81 20.18
CA GLY A 699 0.91 8.69 21.25
C GLY A 699 2.23 9.40 20.98
N ARG A 700 3.30 8.80 21.51
CA ARG A 700 4.67 9.35 21.48
C ARG A 700 5.48 8.71 20.37
N MET A 701 6.24 9.55 19.67
CA MET A 701 7.25 9.10 18.70
C MET A 701 8.43 8.42 19.39
N VAL A 702 8.78 8.87 20.60
CA VAL A 702 9.93 8.37 21.36
C VAL A 702 9.49 7.97 22.76
N GLU A 703 9.77 6.73 23.14
CA GLU A 703 9.59 6.19 24.47
C GLU A 703 10.98 5.81 25.03
N VAL A 704 11.41 6.48 26.11
CA VAL A 704 12.66 6.19 26.82
C VAL A 704 12.37 5.65 28.20
N SER A 705 13.08 4.60 28.61
CA SER A 705 13.01 4.11 29.98
C SER A 705 13.79 5.06 30.91
N PRO A 706 13.51 5.08 32.23
CA PRO A 706 14.23 5.93 33.18
C PRO A 706 15.75 5.71 33.16
N GLY A 707 16.19 4.44 33.05
CA GLY A 707 17.61 4.09 32.91
C GLY A 707 18.26 4.58 31.62
N TRP A 708 17.50 4.90 30.57
CA TRP A 708 18.04 5.46 29.33
C TRP A 708 18.42 6.94 29.51
N GLY A 709 17.63 7.70 30.28
CA GLY A 709 17.89 9.12 30.56
C GLY A 709 18.92 9.37 31.67
N ALA A 710 19.14 8.40 32.57
CA ALA A 710 20.09 8.52 33.68
C ALA A 710 21.56 8.30 33.26
N SER A 711 21.80 7.53 32.20
CA SER A 711 23.12 7.40 31.59
C SER A 711 23.19 8.38 30.41
N GLY A 712 23.62 9.61 30.71
CA GLY A 712 23.56 10.78 29.84
C GLY A 712 24.17 10.60 28.44
N GLU A 713 23.67 11.40 27.50
CA GLU A 713 24.45 11.88 26.35
C GLU A 713 25.40 12.99 26.78
#